data_AF-A0A2G6P4T1-F1
#
_entry.id   AF-A0A2G6P4T1-F1
#
_cell.length_a   1.000
_cell.length_b   1.000
_cell.length_c   1.000
_cell.angle_alpha   90.00
_cell.angle_beta   90.00
_cell.angle_gamma   90.00
#
_symmetry.space_group_name_H-M   'P 1'
#
loop_
_entity.id
_entity.type
_entity.pdbx_description
1 polymer ?
#
loop_
_entity_poly.entity_id
_entity_poly.type
_entity_poly.pdbx_seq_one_letter_code
_entity_poly.pdbx_strand_id
1 'polypeptide(L)'
;MKNIFLYEFKQLIRDKKTLFFTFILPVILFPVINGGFSLFTKSRIEKLKSENITVLYNCNENKGYGKRVVDNLTDSTLTFKNIELDLFSDSLLLEYPVFLNIKKDSTGKDLLEIKYSSKKEKMNILARTFIGKMRKFQEKETSLFFKSLDVNDFTERRKIESENLASREKTNRNNSSTSIPLSIVLILFFGTYFIASYAIVGERDNKTLETLLTSGIERKSVIYGKLFLIILSGMVVSVLELTSFYIYSSLSFGSIDISLSFNQTILLALATFIISIFMASLVTIVSARIKSSSTGQVIVTPLMVIVALLSFAGTSSGINLEKGILLIPILNGTALIKAIIMDSVTIFQFLAVTIVSVGYSIFMLRSTIKYLGSENVLDSDINFESMRSSEDKTSFAIISYLFIFVIYMVLGSFLQSKDIVSGLIISQIFLLGLPALFLAKIGMGSYIKPLKFNSFKIKYLIIAIFFGLFGRFAISIVSIAFSYLFPIPDMGSSEAMIKLFGKFSMLEAIALIAVVPAIFEELVFRGTITDLMRNSKRSDIVTSLIVGVFFGFMHMQTFTIVETSLLGVIITYITLKSGSIFPAMILHFINNGVSVFMAKNSDQHWMGIMGELESSGNIYYTGAIVLFIFIAWYISEERYEK
;
A
#
# COMPACT_ATOMS: atom_id res chain seq x y z
N MET A 1 42.53 3.20 -7.11
CA MET A 1 41.23 2.75 -6.55
C MET A 1 41.30 2.40 -5.06
N LYS A 2 42.11 1.42 -4.63
CA LYS A 2 42.25 1.03 -3.19
C LYS A 2 42.51 2.20 -2.23
N ASN A 3 43.47 3.07 -2.56
CA ASN A 3 43.82 4.20 -1.70
C ASN A 3 42.69 5.25 -1.57
N ILE A 4 41.91 5.45 -2.63
CA ILE A 4 40.74 6.33 -2.61
C ILE A 4 39.67 5.75 -1.72
N PHE A 5 39.37 4.46 -1.87
CA PHE A 5 38.41 3.78 -0.99
C PHE A 5 38.84 3.86 0.49
N LEU A 6 40.10 3.60 0.81
CA LEU A 6 40.60 3.71 2.19
C LEU A 6 40.51 5.13 2.74
N TYR A 7 40.73 6.14 1.90
CA TYR A 7 40.55 7.54 2.26
C TYR A 7 39.08 7.85 2.58
N GLU A 8 38.16 7.49 1.69
CA GLU A 8 36.71 7.68 1.86
C GLU A 8 36.18 6.96 3.10
N PHE A 9 36.60 5.72 3.31
CA PHE A 9 36.23 4.93 4.49
C PHE A 9 36.76 5.56 5.79
N LYS A 10 37.99 6.08 5.79
CA LYS A 10 38.56 6.78 6.95
C LYS A 10 37.82 8.08 7.25
N GLN A 11 37.34 8.79 6.23
CA GLN A 11 36.48 9.95 6.41
C GLN A 11 35.13 9.57 7.02
N LEU A 12 34.47 8.54 6.49
CA LEU A 12 33.19 8.04 7.02
C LEU A 12 33.28 7.70 8.52
N ILE A 13 34.38 7.05 8.94
CA ILE A 13 34.58 6.69 10.36
C ILE A 13 34.68 7.92 11.27
N ARG A 14 35.14 9.06 10.76
CA ARG A 14 35.28 10.30 11.54
C ARG A 14 33.95 11.02 11.73
N ASP A 15 32.99 10.83 10.82
CA ASP A 15 31.66 11.40 10.92
C ASP A 15 30.76 10.52 11.81
N LYS A 16 30.80 10.78 13.12
CA LYS A 16 29.99 10.09 14.13
C LYS A 16 28.49 10.19 13.84
N LYS A 17 28.03 11.29 13.25
CA LYS A 17 26.62 11.49 12.94
C LYS A 17 26.20 10.53 11.84
N THR A 18 26.94 10.50 10.73
CA THR A 18 26.66 9.59 9.61
C THR A 18 26.78 8.13 10.05
N LEU A 19 27.78 7.76 10.85
CA LEU A 19 27.88 6.41 11.42
C LEU A 19 26.66 6.02 12.25
N PHE A 20 26.19 6.91 13.13
CA PHE A 20 25.01 6.65 13.95
C PHE A 20 23.77 6.42 13.10
N PHE A 21 23.46 7.34 12.19
CA PHE A 21 22.28 7.24 11.33
C PHE A 21 22.33 6.05 10.35
N THR A 22 23.53 5.64 9.94
CA THR A 22 23.73 4.55 8.99
C THR A 22 23.73 3.18 9.64
N PHE A 23 24.40 3.00 10.78
CA PHE A 23 24.68 1.67 11.33
C PHE A 23 23.97 1.41 12.66
N ILE A 24 23.85 2.42 13.53
CA ILE A 24 23.27 2.25 14.87
C ILE A 24 21.75 2.41 14.83
N LEU A 25 21.27 3.46 14.15
CA LEU A 25 19.85 3.78 14.10
C LEU A 25 19.02 2.65 13.46
N PRO A 26 19.39 2.05 12.31
CA PRO A 26 18.73 0.85 11.77
C PRO A 26 18.48 -0.25 12.78
N VAL A 27 19.51 -0.57 13.58
CA VAL A 27 19.46 -1.66 14.57
C VAL A 27 18.42 -1.40 15.66
N ILE A 28 18.24 -0.13 16.02
CA ILE A 28 17.24 0.31 17.01
C ILE A 28 15.86 0.44 16.36
N LEU A 29 15.78 0.94 15.13
CA LEU A 29 14.51 1.21 14.45
C LEU A 29 13.72 -0.07 14.20
N PHE A 30 14.37 -1.17 13.80
CA PHE A 30 13.67 -2.41 13.51
C PHE A 30 12.81 -2.94 14.68
N PRO A 31 13.36 -3.17 15.90
CA PRO A 31 12.57 -3.63 17.03
C PRO A 31 11.57 -2.58 17.53
N VAL A 32 11.86 -1.28 17.41
CA VAL A 32 10.93 -0.21 17.80
C VAL A 32 9.70 -0.18 16.89
N ILE A 33 9.90 -0.21 15.58
CA ILE A 33 8.81 -0.19 14.59
C ILE A 33 7.94 -1.44 14.74
N ASN A 34 8.55 -2.62 14.76
CA ASN A 34 7.80 -3.88 14.83
C ASN A 34 7.20 -4.12 16.23
N GLY A 35 7.88 -3.71 17.30
CA GLY A 35 7.34 -3.71 18.66
C GLY A 35 6.13 -2.79 18.80
N GLY A 36 6.20 -1.58 18.24
CA GLY A 36 5.07 -0.65 18.16
C GLY A 36 3.88 -1.23 17.39
N PHE A 37 4.14 -1.84 16.22
CA PHE A 37 3.11 -2.53 15.44
C PHE A 37 2.47 -3.71 16.19
N SER A 38 3.26 -4.48 16.93
CA SER A 38 2.80 -5.57 17.80
C SER A 38 1.87 -5.06 18.90
N LEU A 39 2.21 -3.95 19.57
CA LEU A 39 1.35 -3.32 20.58
C LEU A 39 0.03 -2.81 19.97
N PHE A 40 0.10 -2.14 18.82
CA PHE A 40 -1.08 -1.68 18.09
C PHE A 40 -1.99 -2.85 17.70
N THR A 41 -1.41 -3.93 17.18
CA THR A 41 -2.14 -5.15 16.82
C THR A 41 -2.78 -5.81 18.04
N LYS A 42 -2.08 -5.88 19.18
CA LYS A 42 -2.64 -6.38 20.45
C LYS A 42 -3.87 -5.56 20.88
N SER A 43 -3.78 -4.23 20.86
CA SER A 43 -4.90 -3.35 21.19
C SER A 43 -6.10 -3.54 20.24
N ARG A 44 -5.85 -3.68 18.93
CA ARG A 44 -6.88 -3.98 17.93
C ARG A 44 -7.55 -5.34 18.18
N ILE A 45 -6.76 -6.38 18.48
CA ILE A 45 -7.26 -7.71 18.82
C ILE A 45 -8.13 -7.65 20.08
N GLU A 46 -7.73 -6.90 21.11
CA GLU A 46 -8.54 -6.73 22.34
C GLU A 46 -9.88 -6.06 22.07
N LYS A 47 -9.91 -5.01 21.23
CA LYS A 47 -11.17 -4.38 20.80
C LYS A 47 -12.07 -5.35 20.02
N LEU A 48 -11.51 -6.17 19.14
CA LEU A 48 -12.27 -7.18 18.40
C LEU A 48 -12.81 -8.29 19.32
N LYS A 49 -12.08 -8.66 20.38
CA LYS A 49 -12.54 -9.66 21.37
C LYS A 49 -13.80 -9.23 22.12
N SER A 50 -14.06 -7.93 22.23
CA SER A 50 -15.28 -7.39 22.85
C SER A 50 -16.49 -7.30 21.93
N GLU A 51 -16.35 -7.60 20.63
CA GLU A 51 -17.49 -7.63 19.70
C GLU A 51 -18.34 -8.90 19.89
N ASN A 52 -19.63 -8.81 19.54
CA ASN A 52 -20.55 -9.94 19.61
C ASN A 52 -20.14 -11.04 18.62
N ILE A 53 -19.97 -12.25 19.16
CA ILE A 53 -19.65 -13.45 18.39
C ILE A 53 -20.97 -14.17 18.10
N THR A 54 -21.33 -14.31 16.82
CA THR A 54 -22.45 -15.16 16.40
C THR A 54 -21.93 -16.51 15.95
N VAL A 55 -22.25 -17.56 16.71
CA VAL A 55 -21.84 -18.94 16.43
C VAL A 55 -22.98 -19.66 15.72
N LEU A 56 -22.69 -20.24 14.54
CA LEU A 56 -23.61 -21.17 13.91
C LEU A 56 -23.54 -22.50 14.65
N TYR A 57 -24.69 -23.07 14.94
CA TYR A 57 -24.80 -24.25 15.77
C TYR A 57 -25.77 -25.23 15.15
N ASN A 58 -25.37 -26.50 15.03
CA ASN A 58 -26.30 -27.59 14.73
C ASN A 58 -26.39 -28.56 15.91
N CYS A 59 -27.62 -28.86 16.32
CA CYS A 59 -27.91 -29.94 17.27
C CYS A 59 -29.23 -30.59 16.94
N ASN A 60 -29.16 -31.88 16.57
CA ASN A 60 -30.35 -32.68 16.23
C ASN A 60 -31.19 -33.07 17.46
N GLU A 61 -30.71 -32.86 18.69
CA GLU A 61 -31.45 -33.19 19.92
C GLU A 61 -31.48 -31.99 20.88
N ASN A 62 -32.69 -31.53 21.26
CA ASN A 62 -32.93 -30.47 22.25
C ASN A 62 -32.58 -30.87 23.71
N LYS A 63 -31.80 -31.95 23.91
CA LYS A 63 -31.41 -32.52 25.21
C LYS A 63 -29.94 -32.96 25.11
N GLY A 64 -29.12 -32.66 26.12
CA GLY A 64 -27.74 -33.13 26.20
C GLY A 64 -26.69 -32.04 26.43
N TYR A 65 -25.41 -32.37 26.20
CA TYR A 65 -24.27 -31.49 26.46
C TYR A 65 -24.29 -30.22 25.58
N GLY A 66 -24.77 -30.32 24.34
CA GLY A 66 -24.87 -29.19 23.43
C GLY A 66 -25.77 -28.06 23.92
N LYS A 67 -26.94 -28.41 24.47
CA LYS A 67 -27.83 -27.42 25.06
C LYS A 67 -27.20 -26.73 26.27
N ARG A 68 -26.47 -27.46 27.13
CA ARG A 68 -25.71 -26.86 28.24
C ARG A 68 -24.62 -25.91 27.78
N VAL A 69 -23.97 -26.20 26.65
CA VAL A 69 -22.97 -25.31 26.03
C VAL A 69 -23.64 -24.02 25.59
N VAL A 70 -24.77 -24.10 24.87
CA VAL A 70 -25.51 -22.92 24.41
C VAL A 70 -26.05 -22.12 25.60
N ASP A 71 -26.75 -22.75 26.53
CA ASP A 71 -27.41 -22.06 27.65
C ASP A 71 -26.40 -21.37 28.60
N ASN A 72 -25.23 -21.98 28.86
CA ASN A 72 -24.25 -21.42 29.79
C ASN A 72 -23.26 -20.43 29.16
N LEU A 73 -23.07 -20.45 27.84
CA LEU A 73 -22.17 -19.53 27.14
C LEU A 73 -22.88 -18.39 26.44
N THR A 74 -24.21 -18.44 26.32
CA THR A 74 -25.00 -17.31 25.85
C THR A 74 -24.88 -16.17 26.86
N ASP A 75 -24.37 -15.04 26.41
CA ASP A 75 -24.17 -13.81 27.18
C ASP A 75 -24.24 -12.63 26.20
N SER A 76 -24.22 -11.40 26.71
CA SER A 76 -24.09 -10.14 26.00
C SER A 76 -23.09 -10.15 24.83
N THR A 77 -22.07 -10.99 24.85
CA THR A 77 -21.01 -11.10 23.83
C THR A 77 -21.08 -12.35 22.93
N LEU A 78 -21.99 -13.30 23.19
CA LEU A 78 -22.08 -14.58 22.48
C LEU A 78 -23.54 -14.90 22.13
N THR A 79 -23.79 -15.06 20.84
CA THR A 79 -25.11 -15.40 20.28
C THR A 79 -25.01 -16.69 19.48
N PHE A 80 -25.98 -17.59 19.63
CA PHE A 80 -26.03 -18.84 18.89
C PHE A 80 -27.19 -18.81 17.90
N LYS A 81 -26.92 -19.22 16.65
CA LYS A 81 -27.93 -19.31 15.58
C LYS A 81 -27.99 -20.76 15.10
N ASN A 82 -29.16 -21.37 15.20
CA ASN A 82 -29.38 -22.75 14.75
C ASN A 82 -29.37 -22.82 13.21
N ILE A 83 -28.68 -23.82 12.65
CA ILE A 83 -28.66 -24.13 11.22
C ILE A 83 -28.65 -25.66 11.04
N GLU A 84 -29.40 -26.15 10.04
CA GLU A 84 -29.38 -27.57 9.66
C GLU A 84 -28.05 -27.92 8.95
N LEU A 85 -27.54 -29.14 9.16
CA LEU A 85 -26.23 -29.55 8.63
C LEU A 85 -26.15 -29.46 7.11
N ASP A 86 -27.25 -29.77 6.42
CA ASP A 86 -27.33 -29.81 4.96
C ASP A 86 -27.28 -28.41 4.32
N LEU A 87 -27.55 -27.37 5.11
CA LEU A 87 -27.46 -25.97 4.70
C LEU A 87 -26.08 -25.36 5.00
N PHE A 88 -25.20 -26.08 5.71
CA PHE A 88 -23.86 -25.61 6.02
C PHE A 88 -22.93 -25.72 4.80
N SER A 89 -22.31 -24.60 4.44
CA SER A 89 -21.23 -24.54 3.45
C SER A 89 -20.03 -23.79 4.04
N ASP A 90 -18.81 -24.17 3.64
CA ASP A 90 -17.58 -23.54 4.14
C ASP A 90 -17.49 -22.03 3.87
N SER A 91 -18.26 -21.54 2.90
CA SER A 91 -18.39 -20.10 2.60
C SER A 91 -19.05 -19.32 3.74
N LEU A 92 -19.95 -19.94 4.52
CA LEU A 92 -20.59 -19.30 5.69
C LEU A 92 -19.56 -18.92 6.77
N LEU A 93 -18.41 -19.60 6.83
CA LEU A 93 -17.32 -19.26 7.74
C LEU A 93 -16.59 -17.95 7.37
N LEU A 94 -16.95 -17.31 6.25
CA LEU A 94 -16.52 -15.95 5.89
C LEU A 94 -17.41 -14.87 6.51
N GLU A 95 -18.60 -15.23 7.00
CA GLU A 95 -19.56 -14.32 7.64
C GLU A 95 -19.72 -14.62 9.13
N TYR A 96 -19.70 -15.90 9.49
CA TYR A 96 -19.82 -16.38 10.86
C TYR A 96 -18.48 -16.93 11.34
N PRO A 97 -18.00 -16.51 12.52
CA PRO A 97 -16.67 -16.89 12.99
C PRO A 97 -16.52 -18.39 13.28
N VAL A 98 -17.59 -19.07 13.69
CA VAL A 98 -17.53 -20.47 14.13
C VAL A 98 -18.79 -21.21 13.71
N PHE A 99 -18.60 -22.45 13.26
CA PHE A 99 -19.62 -23.48 13.19
C PHE A 99 -19.34 -24.56 14.23
N LEU A 100 -20.31 -24.81 15.10
CA LEU A 100 -20.27 -25.81 16.14
C LEU A 100 -21.20 -26.96 15.75
N ASN A 101 -20.63 -28.16 15.61
CA ASN A 101 -21.36 -29.37 15.33
C ASN A 101 -21.16 -30.38 16.46
N ILE A 102 -22.22 -31.09 16.82
CA ILE A 102 -22.18 -32.09 17.88
C ILE A 102 -22.50 -33.45 17.28
N LYS A 103 -21.52 -34.35 17.34
CA LYS A 103 -21.63 -35.73 16.89
C LYS A 103 -21.49 -36.67 18.09
N LYS A 104 -21.96 -37.91 17.97
CA LYS A 104 -21.60 -38.97 18.93
C LYS A 104 -20.35 -39.67 18.41
N ASP A 105 -19.34 -39.81 19.24
CA ASP A 105 -18.16 -40.63 18.94
C ASP A 105 -18.53 -42.13 18.96
N SER A 106 -17.65 -42.97 18.42
CA SER A 106 -17.67 -44.44 18.42
C SER A 106 -18.02 -45.09 19.77
N THR A 107 -17.81 -44.38 20.88
CA THR A 107 -18.13 -44.80 22.26
C THR A 107 -19.49 -44.30 22.78
N GLY A 108 -20.28 -43.62 21.94
CA GLY A 108 -21.56 -43.03 22.30
C GLY A 108 -21.48 -41.72 23.10
N LYS A 109 -20.28 -41.15 23.29
CA LYS A 109 -20.05 -39.87 23.98
C LYS A 109 -20.22 -38.68 23.01
N ASP A 110 -20.74 -37.57 23.53
CA ASP A 110 -20.85 -36.31 22.77
C ASP A 110 -19.46 -35.74 22.41
N LEU A 111 -19.20 -35.60 21.11
CA LEU A 111 -18.02 -34.97 20.50
C LEU A 111 -18.40 -33.60 19.92
N LEU A 112 -17.71 -32.56 20.36
CA LEU A 112 -17.84 -31.19 19.84
C LEU A 112 -16.83 -30.99 18.70
N GLU A 113 -17.33 -30.85 17.48
CA GLU A 113 -16.56 -30.49 16.29
C GLU A 113 -16.71 -28.97 16.07
N ILE A 114 -15.58 -28.25 16.14
CA ILE A 114 -15.55 -26.79 15.92
C ILE A 114 -14.86 -26.51 14.59
N LYS A 115 -15.60 -25.96 13.62
CA LYS A 115 -15.07 -25.50 12.33
C LYS A 115 -15.00 -23.98 12.29
N TYR A 116 -13.89 -23.43 11.81
CA TYR A 116 -13.71 -22.00 11.61
C TYR A 116 -12.73 -21.69 10.47
N SER A 117 -12.87 -20.52 9.86
CA SER A 117 -12.03 -20.06 8.75
C SER A 117 -11.02 -19.03 9.22
N SER A 118 -9.77 -19.18 8.79
CA SER A 118 -8.69 -18.22 9.00
C SER A 118 -8.55 -17.21 7.84
N LYS A 119 -9.36 -17.34 6.78
CA LYS A 119 -9.28 -16.50 5.57
C LYS A 119 -9.51 -15.01 5.88
N LYS A 120 -10.46 -14.69 6.76
CA LYS A 120 -10.69 -13.32 7.25
C LYS A 120 -10.08 -13.17 8.65
N GLU A 121 -9.18 -12.20 8.81
CA GLU A 121 -8.46 -11.93 10.08
C GLU A 121 -9.43 -11.74 11.25
N LYS A 122 -10.50 -10.95 11.05
CA LYS A 122 -11.56 -10.72 12.04
C LYS A 122 -12.23 -12.02 12.48
N MET A 123 -12.63 -12.87 11.54
CA MET A 123 -13.30 -14.14 11.83
C MET A 123 -12.41 -15.07 12.65
N ASN A 124 -11.13 -15.15 12.30
CA ASN A 124 -10.14 -15.93 13.05
C ASN A 124 -9.99 -15.44 14.50
N ILE A 125 -9.93 -14.12 14.72
CA ILE A 125 -9.82 -13.54 16.07
C ILE A 125 -11.05 -13.87 16.92
N LEU A 126 -12.25 -13.70 16.35
CA LEU A 126 -13.51 -14.02 17.04
C LEU A 126 -13.62 -15.53 17.32
N ALA A 127 -13.26 -16.38 16.37
CA ALA A 127 -13.24 -17.83 16.54
C ALA A 127 -12.31 -18.28 17.66
N ARG A 128 -11.09 -17.73 17.73
CA ARG A 128 -10.13 -18.01 18.82
C ARG A 128 -10.65 -17.57 20.18
N THR A 129 -11.37 -16.46 20.21
CA THR A 129 -12.00 -15.94 21.43
C THR A 129 -13.08 -16.89 21.92
N PHE A 130 -13.91 -17.39 21.01
CA PHE A 130 -14.89 -18.44 21.31
C PHE A 130 -14.22 -19.73 21.80
N ILE A 131 -13.22 -20.25 21.09
CA ILE A 131 -12.49 -21.46 21.49
C ILE A 131 -11.86 -21.30 22.89
N GLY A 132 -11.31 -20.12 23.19
CA GLY A 132 -10.78 -19.80 24.52
C GLY A 132 -11.86 -19.82 25.62
N LYS A 133 -13.05 -19.27 25.33
CA LYS A 133 -14.20 -19.34 26.23
C LYS A 133 -14.71 -20.78 26.41
N MET A 134 -14.80 -21.56 25.32
CA MET A 134 -15.15 -22.98 25.35
C MET A 134 -14.18 -23.80 26.21
N ARG A 135 -12.87 -23.56 26.09
CA ARG A 135 -11.86 -24.27 26.89
C ARG A 135 -12.02 -23.97 28.39
N LYS A 136 -12.21 -22.70 28.76
CA LYS A 136 -12.49 -22.30 30.16
C LYS A 136 -13.79 -22.93 30.69
N PHE A 137 -14.84 -22.98 29.86
CA PHE A 137 -16.10 -23.63 30.22
C PHE A 137 -15.90 -25.13 30.46
N GLN A 138 -15.17 -25.82 29.60
CA GLN A 138 -14.84 -27.23 29.81
C GLN A 138 -13.99 -27.45 31.06
N GLU A 139 -12.97 -26.63 31.32
CA GLU A 139 -12.14 -26.69 32.53
C GLU A 139 -13.02 -26.53 33.80
N LYS A 140 -14.00 -25.61 33.77
CA LYS A 140 -14.97 -25.40 34.85
C LYS A 140 -15.94 -26.58 35.03
N GLU A 141 -16.55 -27.08 33.97
CA GLU A 141 -17.45 -28.25 34.03
C GLU A 141 -16.72 -29.51 34.52
N THR A 142 -15.51 -29.72 34.02
CA THR A 142 -14.67 -30.88 34.38
C THR A 142 -14.29 -30.81 35.87
N SER A 143 -13.85 -29.64 36.35
CA SER A 143 -13.54 -29.45 37.77
C SER A 143 -14.76 -29.60 38.68
N LEU A 144 -15.95 -29.13 38.27
CA LEU A 144 -17.20 -29.31 39.02
C LEU A 144 -17.62 -30.79 39.09
N PHE A 145 -17.53 -31.52 37.98
CA PHE A 145 -17.85 -32.94 37.91
C PHE A 145 -16.93 -33.78 38.81
N PHE A 146 -15.61 -33.56 38.75
CA PHE A 146 -14.68 -34.31 39.60
C PHE A 146 -14.80 -33.93 41.09
N LYS A 147 -15.09 -32.66 41.39
CA LYS A 147 -15.41 -32.25 42.76
C LYS A 147 -16.67 -32.91 43.31
N SER A 148 -17.64 -33.24 42.45
CA SER A 148 -18.84 -34.00 42.83
C SER A 148 -18.58 -35.49 43.07
N LEU A 149 -17.41 -36.01 42.65
CA LEU A 149 -17.02 -37.42 42.75
C LEU A 149 -15.90 -37.68 43.78
N ASP A 150 -15.41 -36.64 44.46
CA ASP A 150 -14.34 -36.70 45.47
C ASP A 150 -13.00 -37.30 44.94
N VAL A 151 -12.76 -37.15 43.64
CA VAL A 151 -11.54 -37.62 42.96
C VAL A 151 -10.61 -36.44 42.69
N ASN A 152 -9.39 -36.48 43.24
CA ASN A 152 -8.38 -35.42 43.14
C ASN A 152 -7.40 -35.59 41.95
N ASP A 153 -7.50 -36.67 41.17
CA ASP A 153 -6.52 -37.01 40.14
C ASP A 153 -7.04 -36.75 38.71
N PHE A 154 -6.27 -35.98 37.94
CA PHE A 154 -6.68 -35.34 36.68
C PHE A 154 -6.07 -36.03 35.46
N THR A 155 -6.75 -37.00 34.83
CA THR A 155 -6.14 -37.67 33.66
C THR A 155 -7.00 -37.81 32.41
N GLU A 156 -8.34 -37.70 32.45
CA GLU A 156 -9.15 -37.76 31.22
C GLU A 156 -9.90 -36.45 30.91
N ARG A 157 -9.27 -35.61 30.08
CA ARG A 157 -9.96 -34.51 29.40
C ARG A 157 -10.77 -35.09 28.24
N ARG A 158 -12.04 -34.71 28.08
CA ARG A 158 -12.75 -34.94 26.81
C ARG A 158 -11.97 -34.22 25.70
N LYS A 159 -11.55 -34.96 24.65
CA LYS A 159 -10.85 -34.38 23.50
C LYS A 159 -11.78 -33.38 22.79
N ILE A 160 -11.37 -32.12 22.70
CA ILE A 160 -11.88 -31.22 21.67
C ILE A 160 -11.09 -31.52 20.41
N GLU A 161 -11.76 -32.03 19.38
CA GLU A 161 -11.20 -32.03 18.03
C GLU A 161 -11.56 -30.71 17.37
N SER A 162 -10.65 -29.74 17.50
CA SER A 162 -10.74 -28.51 16.73
C SER A 162 -10.03 -28.73 15.40
N GLU A 163 -10.81 -28.86 14.32
CA GLU A 163 -10.25 -28.88 12.98
C GLU A 163 -9.96 -27.43 12.56
N ASN A 164 -8.71 -27.02 12.72
CA ASN A 164 -8.26 -25.73 12.23
C ASN A 164 -7.81 -25.88 10.79
N LEU A 165 -8.56 -25.31 9.85
CA LEU A 165 -8.23 -25.29 8.43
C LEU A 165 -6.89 -24.57 8.13
N ALA A 166 -6.27 -23.86 9.09
CA ALA A 166 -4.91 -23.33 8.98
C ALA A 166 -4.14 -23.31 10.30
N SER A 167 -3.02 -24.04 10.41
CA SER A 167 -2.19 -24.17 11.63
C SER A 167 -1.86 -22.84 12.36
N ARG A 168 -1.66 -22.91 13.69
CA ARG A 168 -1.33 -21.77 14.57
C ARG A 168 -0.10 -20.99 14.08
N GLU A 169 0.90 -21.71 13.56
CA GLU A 169 2.10 -21.15 12.93
C GLU A 169 1.77 -20.30 11.69
N LYS A 170 0.86 -20.77 10.84
CA LYS A 170 0.47 -20.08 9.60
C LYS A 170 -0.18 -18.73 9.86
N THR A 171 -0.93 -18.58 10.96
CA THR A 171 -1.53 -17.29 11.34
C THR A 171 -0.50 -16.30 11.90
N ASN A 172 0.41 -16.77 12.76
CA ASN A 172 1.46 -15.89 13.29
C ASN A 172 2.38 -15.40 12.16
N ARG A 173 2.74 -16.29 11.23
CA ARG A 173 3.48 -15.93 10.01
C ARG A 173 2.76 -14.90 9.15
N ASN A 174 1.43 -14.97 9.04
CA ASN A 174 0.64 -14.03 8.22
C ASN A 174 0.64 -12.58 8.76
N ASN A 175 0.63 -12.39 10.08
CA ASN A 175 0.70 -11.06 10.67
C ASN A 175 2.11 -10.48 10.53
N SER A 176 3.14 -11.30 10.74
CA SER A 176 4.55 -10.93 10.57
C SER A 176 4.95 -10.65 9.13
N SER A 177 4.37 -11.39 8.17
CA SER A 177 4.62 -11.20 6.75
C SER A 177 4.12 -9.85 6.23
N THR A 178 3.34 -9.11 7.03
CA THR A 178 2.85 -7.77 6.67
C THR A 178 3.80 -6.66 7.13
N SER A 179 4.32 -6.70 8.36
CA SER A 179 5.12 -5.59 8.94
C SER A 179 6.63 -5.72 8.72
N ILE A 180 7.15 -6.95 8.75
CA ILE A 180 8.59 -7.21 8.73
C ILE A 180 9.23 -6.86 7.38
N PRO A 181 8.68 -7.29 6.23
CA PRO A 181 9.28 -6.93 4.94
C PRO A 181 9.30 -5.41 4.70
N LEU A 182 8.24 -4.71 5.13
CA LEU A 182 8.15 -3.25 5.03
C LEU A 182 9.27 -2.57 5.82
N SER A 183 9.48 -3.01 7.06
CA SER A 183 10.51 -2.45 7.95
C SER A 183 11.92 -2.66 7.37
N ILE A 184 12.23 -3.87 6.92
CA ILE A 184 13.53 -4.22 6.32
C ILE A 184 13.84 -3.30 5.14
N VAL A 185 12.90 -3.17 4.20
CA VAL A 185 13.14 -2.39 2.98
C VAL A 185 13.27 -0.90 3.26
N LEU A 186 12.48 -0.35 4.19
CA LEU A 186 12.59 1.06 4.60
C LEU A 186 13.91 1.34 5.32
N ILE A 187 14.34 0.47 6.23
CA ILE A 187 15.59 0.65 6.97
C ILE A 187 16.81 0.53 6.04
N LEU A 188 16.80 -0.42 5.09
CA LEU A 188 17.81 -0.52 4.03
C LEU A 188 17.88 0.78 3.19
N PHE A 189 16.73 1.36 2.84
CA PHE A 189 16.67 2.62 2.13
C PHE A 189 17.30 3.77 2.93
N PHE A 190 16.94 3.93 4.21
CA PHE A 190 17.51 4.98 5.06
C PHE A 190 19.02 4.80 5.26
N GLY A 191 19.47 3.58 5.58
CA GLY A 191 20.89 3.30 5.80
C GLY A 191 21.72 3.64 4.57
N THR A 192 21.32 3.14 3.39
CA THR A 192 22.01 3.44 2.12
C THR A 192 21.94 4.91 1.74
N TYR A 193 20.85 5.61 2.05
CA TYR A 193 20.71 7.04 1.79
C TYR A 193 21.66 7.90 2.58
N PHE A 194 21.80 7.69 3.89
CA PHE A 194 22.71 8.50 4.71
C PHE A 194 24.16 8.43 4.21
N ILE A 195 24.61 7.24 3.78
CA ILE A 195 25.95 7.04 3.22
C ILE A 195 26.08 7.72 1.86
N ALA A 196 25.11 7.54 0.95
CA ALA A 196 25.15 8.14 -0.38
C ALA A 196 25.09 9.67 -0.31
N SER A 197 24.27 10.20 0.60
CA SER A 197 24.19 11.64 0.88
C SER A 197 25.52 12.15 1.41
N TYR A 198 26.14 11.47 2.37
CA TYR A 198 27.47 11.84 2.88
C TYR A 198 28.54 11.82 1.77
N ALA A 199 28.67 10.71 1.05
CA ALA A 199 29.76 10.48 0.11
C ALA A 199 29.69 11.34 -1.17
N ILE A 200 28.49 11.74 -1.59
CA ILE A 200 28.28 12.50 -2.83
C ILE A 200 27.83 13.93 -2.54
N VAL A 201 26.73 14.09 -1.80
CA VAL A 201 26.14 15.42 -1.54
C VAL A 201 26.97 16.21 -0.54
N GLY A 202 27.47 15.55 0.53
CA GLY A 202 28.31 16.19 1.53
C GLY A 202 29.62 16.75 0.96
N GLU A 203 30.22 16.05 0.01
CA GLU A 203 31.41 16.53 -0.72
C GLU A 203 31.12 17.71 -1.63
N ARG A 204 29.91 17.77 -2.20
CA ARG A 204 29.45 18.92 -2.98
C ARG A 204 29.18 20.12 -2.08
N ASP A 205 28.52 19.93 -0.94
CA ASP A 205 28.27 20.99 0.05
C ASP A 205 29.58 21.58 0.60
N ASN A 206 30.60 20.74 0.78
CA ASN A 206 31.91 21.16 1.27
C ASN A 206 32.81 21.77 0.16
N LYS A 207 32.33 21.85 -1.10
CA LYS A 207 33.10 22.31 -2.28
C LYS A 207 34.43 21.56 -2.48
N THR A 208 34.48 20.32 -1.99
CA THR A 208 35.66 19.45 -2.08
C THR A 208 35.60 18.57 -3.32
N LEU A 209 34.40 18.36 -3.89
CA LEU A 209 34.21 17.57 -5.10
C LEU A 209 34.97 18.15 -6.31
N GLU A 210 34.96 19.47 -6.50
CA GLU A 210 35.67 20.16 -7.59
C GLU A 210 37.19 20.06 -7.42
N THR A 211 37.66 20.23 -6.18
CA THR A 211 39.08 20.08 -5.83
C THR A 211 39.56 18.65 -6.08
N LEU A 212 38.74 17.66 -5.72
CA LEU A 212 39.08 16.25 -5.89
C LEU A 212 39.06 15.84 -7.37
N LEU A 213 38.14 16.40 -8.17
CA LEU A 213 38.08 16.19 -9.62
C LEU A 213 39.17 16.93 -10.41
N THR A 214 39.87 17.90 -9.80
CA THR A 214 41.00 18.64 -10.40
C THR A 214 42.37 18.17 -9.89
N SER A 215 42.42 17.35 -8.83
CA SER A 215 43.64 16.86 -8.15
C SER A 215 44.56 15.90 -8.96
N GLY A 216 44.42 15.84 -10.29
CA GLY A 216 45.20 14.96 -11.17
C GLY A 216 44.84 13.47 -11.07
N ILE A 217 43.90 13.10 -10.20
CA ILE A 217 43.36 11.74 -10.08
C ILE A 217 42.35 11.48 -11.20
N GLU A 218 42.41 10.31 -11.81
CA GLU A 218 41.39 9.89 -12.79
C GLU A 218 39.97 9.95 -12.19
N ARG A 219 39.08 10.75 -12.78
CA ARG A 219 37.68 10.92 -12.34
C ARG A 219 36.95 9.58 -12.17
N LYS A 220 37.21 8.61 -13.06
CA LYS A 220 36.64 7.26 -12.97
C LYS A 220 37.03 6.54 -11.67
N SER A 221 38.29 6.68 -11.24
CA SER A 221 38.79 6.04 -10.01
C SER A 221 38.13 6.61 -8.75
N VAL A 222 37.81 7.91 -8.74
CA VAL A 222 37.02 8.55 -7.67
C VAL A 222 35.60 8.00 -7.65
N ILE A 223 34.92 8.01 -8.80
CA ILE A 223 33.53 7.56 -8.91
C ILE A 223 33.40 6.10 -8.45
N TYR A 224 34.26 5.20 -8.94
CA TYR A 224 34.23 3.80 -8.51
C TYR A 224 34.52 3.62 -7.02
N GLY A 225 35.42 4.43 -6.45
CA GLY A 225 35.70 4.40 -5.01
C GLY A 225 34.47 4.75 -4.17
N LYS A 226 33.76 5.82 -4.54
CA LYS A 226 32.53 6.26 -3.86
C LYS A 226 31.40 5.24 -4.02
N LEU A 227 31.19 4.72 -5.24
CA LEU A 227 30.18 3.69 -5.50
C LEU A 227 30.45 2.41 -4.70
N PHE A 228 31.71 1.98 -4.66
CA PHE A 228 32.10 0.79 -3.89
C PHE A 228 31.88 0.99 -2.39
N LEU A 229 32.17 2.17 -1.84
CA LEU A 229 31.87 2.49 -0.44
C LEU A 229 30.37 2.38 -0.16
N ILE A 230 29.52 3.00 -0.97
CA ILE A 230 28.06 3.01 -0.76
C ILE A 230 27.50 1.57 -0.82
N ILE A 231 27.93 0.78 -1.82
CA ILE A 231 27.50 -0.62 -1.96
C ILE A 231 27.96 -1.45 -0.76
N LEU A 232 29.24 -1.36 -0.38
CA LEU A 232 29.79 -2.11 0.76
C LEU A 232 29.07 -1.75 2.06
N SER A 233 28.86 -0.47 2.30
CA SER A 233 28.14 -0.02 3.50
C SER A 233 26.67 -0.47 3.47
N GLY A 234 26.01 -0.51 2.31
CA GLY A 234 24.68 -1.12 2.15
C GLY A 234 24.65 -2.62 2.48
N MET A 235 25.70 -3.36 2.12
CA MET A 235 25.86 -4.77 2.51
C MET A 235 25.99 -4.89 4.04
N VAL A 236 26.79 -4.04 4.68
CA VAL A 236 26.91 -4.02 6.15
C VAL A 236 25.57 -3.71 6.81
N VAL A 237 24.82 -2.71 6.31
CA VAL A 237 23.47 -2.40 6.81
C VAL A 237 22.54 -3.61 6.68
N SER A 238 22.61 -4.38 5.59
CA SER A 238 21.80 -5.60 5.46
C SER A 238 22.12 -6.67 6.50
N VAL A 239 23.38 -6.85 6.87
CA VAL A 239 23.78 -7.78 7.93
C VAL A 239 23.30 -7.31 9.30
N LEU A 240 23.43 -6.01 9.58
CA LEU A 240 22.94 -5.41 10.82
C LEU A 240 21.42 -5.54 10.93
N GLU A 241 20.72 -5.39 9.81
CA GLU A 241 19.27 -5.52 9.76
C GLU A 241 18.81 -6.95 10.08
N LEU A 242 19.46 -7.97 9.50
CA LEU A 242 19.19 -9.37 9.83
C LEU A 242 19.49 -9.69 11.29
N THR A 243 20.57 -9.11 11.83
CA THR A 243 20.91 -9.24 13.25
C THR A 243 19.80 -8.65 14.13
N SER A 244 19.27 -7.50 13.73
CA SER A 244 18.19 -6.80 14.43
C SER A 244 16.87 -7.57 14.36
N PHE A 245 16.59 -8.18 13.22
CA PHE A 245 15.49 -9.13 13.06
C PHE A 245 15.62 -10.33 13.99
N TYR A 246 16.81 -10.93 14.08
CA TYR A 246 17.06 -12.05 14.99
C TYR A 246 16.88 -11.65 16.46
N ILE A 247 17.43 -10.50 16.88
CA ILE A 247 17.25 -9.96 18.24
C ILE A 247 15.77 -9.70 18.55
N TYR A 248 15.03 -9.11 17.61
CA TYR A 248 13.59 -8.89 17.77
C TYR A 248 12.82 -10.20 17.95
N SER A 249 13.17 -11.23 17.16
CA SER A 249 12.55 -12.56 17.24
C SER A 249 12.87 -13.27 18.56
N SER A 250 14.07 -13.09 19.12
CA SER A 250 14.50 -13.77 20.36
C SER A 250 13.96 -13.10 21.62
N LEU A 251 13.88 -11.76 21.64
CA LEU A 251 13.41 -11.00 22.79
C LEU A 251 11.90 -11.11 23.04
N SER A 252 11.16 -11.90 22.24
CA SER A 252 9.73 -12.17 22.42
C SER A 252 8.89 -10.89 22.60
N PHE A 253 9.33 -9.76 22.01
CA PHE A 253 8.63 -8.47 22.08
C PHE A 253 7.18 -8.54 21.53
N GLY A 254 6.86 -9.60 20.78
CA GLY A 254 5.51 -9.99 20.41
C GLY A 254 5.21 -11.44 20.80
N SER A 255 3.94 -11.74 21.03
CA SER A 255 3.36 -13.09 21.13
C SER A 255 3.40 -13.86 19.81
N ILE A 256 4.49 -13.70 19.05
CA ILE A 256 4.69 -14.11 17.67
C ILE A 256 6.03 -14.85 17.63
N ASP A 257 5.99 -16.17 17.81
CA ASP A 257 7.12 -17.04 17.51
C ASP A 257 7.31 -17.10 15.99
N ILE A 258 8.32 -16.39 15.47
CA ILE A 258 8.78 -16.55 14.09
C ILE A 258 9.99 -17.46 14.12
N SER A 259 9.75 -18.77 14.12
CA SER A 259 10.80 -19.74 13.85
C SER A 259 10.98 -19.86 12.33
N LEU A 260 12.07 -19.28 11.82
CA LEU A 260 12.49 -19.50 10.44
C LEU A 260 13.36 -20.76 10.35
N SER A 261 13.17 -21.54 9.30
CA SER A 261 14.07 -22.66 9.00
C SER A 261 15.46 -22.14 8.60
N PHE A 262 16.48 -23.00 8.69
CA PHE A 262 17.84 -22.65 8.26
C PHE A 262 17.87 -22.17 6.79
N ASN A 263 17.14 -22.86 5.92
CA ASN A 263 17.03 -22.51 4.50
C ASN A 263 16.36 -21.14 4.31
N GLN A 264 15.29 -20.84 5.05
CA GLN A 264 14.62 -19.54 5.00
C GLN A 264 15.54 -18.40 5.45
N THR A 265 16.34 -18.63 6.50
CA THR A 265 17.31 -17.63 6.99
C THR A 265 18.37 -17.32 5.94
N ILE A 266 18.89 -18.33 5.23
CA ILE A 266 19.84 -18.12 4.13
C ILE A 266 19.18 -17.35 2.98
N LEU A 267 17.99 -17.76 2.55
CA LEU A 267 17.25 -17.08 1.47
C LEU A 267 16.92 -15.64 1.84
N LEU A 268 16.52 -15.40 3.09
CA LEU A 268 16.27 -14.06 3.61
C LEU A 268 17.54 -13.21 3.56
N ALA A 269 18.67 -13.74 4.00
CA ALA A 269 19.94 -13.02 3.98
C ALA A 269 20.37 -12.62 2.57
N LEU A 270 20.28 -13.56 1.62
CA LEU A 270 20.57 -13.30 0.21
C LEU A 270 19.58 -12.29 -0.40
N ALA A 271 18.29 -12.40 -0.09
CA ALA A 271 17.28 -11.45 -0.57
C ALA A 271 17.57 -10.03 -0.05
N THR A 272 17.83 -9.87 1.25
CA THR A 272 18.16 -8.55 1.83
C THR A 272 19.44 -7.97 1.27
N PHE A 273 20.41 -8.81 0.94
CA PHE A 273 21.67 -8.40 0.32
C PHE A 273 21.44 -7.88 -1.11
N ILE A 274 20.63 -8.58 -1.92
CA ILE A 274 20.30 -8.14 -3.28
C ILE A 274 19.51 -6.83 -3.25
N ILE A 275 18.55 -6.72 -2.33
CA ILE A 275 17.73 -5.51 -2.16
C ILE A 275 18.61 -4.33 -1.68
N SER A 276 19.61 -4.56 -0.83
CA SER A 276 20.51 -3.49 -0.37
C SER A 276 21.38 -2.94 -1.49
N ILE A 277 21.88 -3.79 -2.41
CA ILE A 277 22.60 -3.36 -3.61
C ILE A 277 21.69 -2.51 -4.52
N PHE A 278 20.44 -2.94 -4.69
CA PHE A 278 19.46 -2.18 -5.45
C PHE A 278 19.18 -0.81 -4.81
N MET A 279 18.96 -0.76 -3.49
CA MET A 279 18.72 0.49 -2.77
C MET A 279 19.94 1.42 -2.84
N ALA A 280 21.14 0.90 -2.63
CA ALA A 280 22.38 1.65 -2.81
C ALA A 280 22.47 2.27 -4.21
N SER A 281 22.14 1.50 -5.25
CA SER A 281 22.17 1.97 -6.65
C SER A 281 21.12 3.05 -6.92
N LEU A 282 19.89 2.86 -6.42
CA LEU A 282 18.77 3.79 -6.55
C LEU A 282 19.07 5.12 -5.85
N VAL A 283 19.59 5.08 -4.64
CA VAL A 283 19.84 6.30 -3.89
C VAL A 283 21.06 7.02 -4.44
N THR A 284 22.10 6.30 -4.87
CA THR A 284 23.28 6.91 -5.49
C THR A 284 22.92 7.73 -6.74
N ILE A 285 22.07 7.21 -7.63
CA ILE A 285 21.69 7.96 -8.84
C ILE A 285 20.88 9.23 -8.50
N VAL A 286 20.12 9.21 -7.41
CA VAL A 286 19.37 10.37 -6.90
C VAL A 286 20.34 11.37 -6.26
N SER A 287 21.19 10.92 -5.34
CA SER A 287 22.23 11.72 -4.68
C SER A 287 23.19 12.39 -5.66
N ALA A 288 23.53 11.73 -6.77
CA ALA A 288 24.35 12.34 -7.82
C ALA A 288 23.75 13.64 -8.39
N ARG A 289 22.41 13.71 -8.48
CA ARG A 289 21.68 14.87 -9.05
C ARG A 289 21.30 15.93 -8.01
N ILE A 290 21.50 15.65 -6.73
CA ILE A 290 21.20 16.59 -5.64
C ILE A 290 22.30 17.63 -5.54
N LYS A 291 21.94 18.92 -5.61
CA LYS A 291 22.92 20.02 -5.57
C LYS A 291 23.36 20.40 -4.16
N SER A 292 22.47 20.32 -3.17
CA SER A 292 22.79 20.61 -1.77
C SER A 292 22.12 19.61 -0.82
N SER A 293 22.63 19.43 0.41
CA SER A 293 21.95 18.59 1.41
C SER A 293 20.52 19.05 1.74
N SER A 294 20.28 20.37 1.78
CA SER A 294 18.95 20.94 2.02
C SER A 294 17.96 20.62 0.89
N THR A 295 18.38 20.71 -0.38
CA THR A 295 17.54 20.29 -1.53
C THR A 295 17.43 18.76 -1.63
N GLY A 296 18.44 18.04 -1.16
CA GLY A 296 18.44 16.58 -1.13
C GLY A 296 17.30 16.01 -0.32
N GLN A 297 17.04 16.58 0.87
CA GLN A 297 15.95 16.13 1.72
C GLN A 297 14.57 16.32 1.05
N VAL A 298 14.42 17.39 0.28
CA VAL A 298 13.21 17.69 -0.50
C VAL A 298 12.98 16.68 -1.62
N ILE A 299 14.04 16.22 -2.29
CA ILE A 299 13.97 15.22 -3.38
C ILE A 299 13.81 13.79 -2.84
N VAL A 300 14.42 13.50 -1.70
CA VAL A 300 14.43 12.15 -1.09
C VAL A 300 13.10 11.82 -0.42
N THR A 301 12.37 12.82 0.08
CA THR A 301 11.05 12.64 0.67
C THR A 301 10.03 11.99 -0.30
N PRO A 302 9.84 12.48 -1.55
CA PRO A 302 9.05 11.80 -2.57
C PRO A 302 9.45 10.34 -2.79
N LEU A 303 10.76 10.12 -2.89
CA LEU A 303 11.32 8.81 -3.18
C LEU A 303 11.02 7.84 -2.03
N MET A 304 11.17 8.30 -0.79
CA MET A 304 10.84 7.55 0.43
C MET A 304 9.36 7.15 0.44
N VAL A 305 8.45 8.06 0.09
CA VAL A 305 7.01 7.76 0.00
C VAL A 305 6.75 6.69 -1.07
N ILE A 306 7.36 6.81 -2.26
CA ILE A 306 7.22 5.79 -3.32
C ILE A 306 7.75 4.44 -2.85
N VAL A 307 8.92 4.40 -2.20
CA VAL A 307 9.51 3.18 -1.64
C VAL A 307 8.57 2.58 -0.59
N ALA A 308 8.00 3.39 0.30
CA ALA A 308 7.05 2.95 1.32
C ALA A 308 5.77 2.37 0.72
N LEU A 309 5.19 3.03 -0.28
CA LEU A 309 3.96 2.58 -0.94
C LEU A 309 4.16 1.27 -1.69
N LEU A 310 5.24 1.15 -2.47
CA LEU A 310 5.57 -0.10 -3.18
C LEU A 310 5.87 -1.22 -2.19
N SER A 311 6.53 -0.90 -1.08
CA SER A 311 6.80 -1.88 -0.02
C SER A 311 5.52 -2.37 0.65
N PHE A 312 4.59 -1.46 0.96
CA PHE A 312 3.30 -1.80 1.53
C PHE A 312 2.43 -2.61 0.55
N ALA A 313 2.45 -2.25 -0.73
CA ALA A 313 1.80 -3.03 -1.77
C ALA A 313 2.31 -4.48 -1.75
N GLY A 314 3.63 -4.69 -1.74
CA GLY A 314 4.22 -6.03 -1.79
C GLY A 314 3.93 -6.90 -0.56
N THR A 315 3.62 -6.28 0.58
CA THR A 315 3.22 -7.00 1.80
C THR A 315 1.72 -7.28 1.90
N SER A 316 0.89 -6.60 1.10
CA SER A 316 -0.57 -6.72 1.18
C SER A 316 -1.07 -8.17 0.96
N SER A 317 -2.11 -8.55 1.70
CA SER A 317 -2.72 -9.88 1.61
C SER A 317 -3.35 -10.08 0.24
N GLY A 318 -2.89 -11.10 -0.50
CA GLY A 318 -3.35 -11.41 -1.84
C GLY A 318 -2.37 -11.09 -2.97
N ILE A 319 -1.33 -10.29 -2.74
CA ILE A 319 -0.22 -10.20 -3.69
C ILE A 319 0.67 -11.44 -3.56
N ASN A 320 0.68 -12.24 -4.63
CA ASN A 320 1.57 -13.39 -4.82
C ASN A 320 2.74 -12.99 -5.71
N LEU A 321 3.90 -13.60 -5.49
CA LEU A 321 5.12 -13.28 -6.23
C LEU A 321 5.09 -13.91 -7.63
N GLU A 322 4.32 -13.35 -8.56
CA GLU A 322 4.12 -13.91 -9.90
C GLU A 322 4.03 -12.83 -10.98
N LYS A 323 4.24 -13.22 -12.24
CA LYS A 323 4.03 -12.40 -13.44
C LYS A 323 4.67 -11.00 -13.33
N GLY A 324 3.89 -9.93 -13.52
CA GLY A 324 4.35 -8.55 -13.53
C GLY A 324 4.96 -8.09 -12.19
N ILE A 325 4.56 -8.70 -11.07
CA ILE A 325 5.10 -8.34 -9.74
C ILE A 325 6.59 -8.66 -9.66
N LEU A 326 7.09 -9.67 -10.39
CA LEU A 326 8.52 -9.99 -10.45
C LEU A 326 9.36 -8.86 -11.06
N LEU A 327 8.77 -8.05 -11.94
CA LEU A 327 9.45 -7.05 -12.76
C LEU A 327 9.55 -5.67 -12.11
N ILE A 328 8.72 -5.37 -11.11
CA ILE A 328 8.68 -4.07 -10.43
C ILE A 328 9.63 -4.11 -9.22
N PRO A 329 10.77 -3.39 -9.24
CA PRO A 329 11.67 -3.32 -8.08
C PRO A 329 10.98 -2.75 -6.84
N ILE A 330 11.52 -3.03 -5.65
CA ILE A 330 10.92 -2.69 -4.33
C ILE A 330 9.67 -3.54 -4.04
N LEU A 331 8.69 -3.54 -4.95
CA LEU A 331 7.51 -4.40 -4.86
C LEU A 331 7.91 -5.88 -4.90
N ASN A 332 8.76 -6.27 -5.85
CA ASN A 332 9.25 -7.63 -5.97
C ASN A 332 10.09 -8.08 -4.76
N GLY A 333 10.90 -7.18 -4.19
CA GLY A 333 11.76 -7.44 -3.04
C GLY A 333 10.97 -7.64 -1.76
N THR A 334 9.97 -6.79 -1.50
CA THR A 334 9.07 -6.95 -0.35
C THR A 334 8.20 -8.20 -0.47
N ALA A 335 7.64 -8.46 -1.65
CA ALA A 335 6.89 -9.68 -1.92
C ALA A 335 7.76 -10.95 -1.80
N LEU A 336 9.05 -10.88 -2.16
CA LEU A 336 10.02 -11.98 -1.95
C LEU A 336 10.27 -12.26 -0.48
N ILE A 337 10.56 -11.22 0.33
CA ILE A 337 10.75 -11.40 1.78
C ILE A 337 9.49 -11.97 2.42
N LYS A 338 8.30 -11.46 2.03
CA LYS A 338 7.01 -12.01 2.45
C LYS A 338 6.89 -13.50 2.10
N ALA A 339 7.17 -13.88 0.86
CA ALA A 339 7.08 -15.27 0.40
C ALA A 339 8.05 -16.21 1.12
N ILE A 340 9.25 -15.73 1.47
CA ILE A 340 10.25 -16.46 2.27
C ILE A 340 9.73 -16.70 3.70
N ILE A 341 9.18 -15.68 4.36
CA ILE A 341 8.58 -15.81 5.70
C ILE A 341 7.40 -16.79 5.68
N MET A 342 6.62 -16.79 4.60
CA MET A 342 5.46 -17.67 4.41
C MET A 342 5.82 -19.09 3.97
N ASP A 343 7.10 -19.39 3.73
CA ASP A 343 7.56 -20.68 3.18
C ASP A 343 6.92 -21.06 1.84
N SER A 344 6.68 -20.07 0.99
CA SER A 344 5.96 -20.21 -0.28
C SER A 344 6.80 -19.85 -1.51
N VAL A 345 8.09 -19.57 -1.30
CA VAL A 345 8.97 -19.09 -2.36
C VAL A 345 9.45 -20.26 -3.22
N THR A 346 9.44 -20.05 -4.53
CA THR A 346 10.05 -20.97 -5.50
C THR A 346 11.44 -20.48 -5.92
N ILE A 347 12.30 -21.40 -6.35
CA ILE A 347 13.63 -21.07 -6.86
C ILE A 347 13.54 -20.12 -8.06
N PHE A 348 12.57 -20.36 -8.96
CA PHE A 348 12.33 -19.49 -10.12
C PHE A 348 12.03 -18.05 -9.70
N GLN A 349 11.12 -17.86 -8.74
CA GLN A 349 10.77 -16.53 -8.23
C GLN A 349 12.00 -15.83 -7.62
N PHE A 350 12.79 -16.53 -6.81
CA PHE A 350 14.00 -15.98 -6.21
C PHE A 350 15.01 -15.52 -7.28
N LEU A 351 15.29 -16.37 -8.28
CA LEU A 351 16.20 -16.05 -9.38
C LEU A 351 15.69 -14.90 -10.24
N ALA A 352 14.40 -14.89 -10.57
CA ALA A 352 13.78 -13.81 -11.35
C ALA A 352 13.92 -12.46 -10.65
N VAL A 353 13.59 -12.38 -9.36
CA VAL A 353 13.76 -11.15 -8.56
C VAL A 353 15.22 -10.72 -8.49
N THR A 354 16.15 -11.69 -8.37
CA THR A 354 17.59 -11.43 -8.35
C THR A 354 18.05 -10.80 -9.67
N ILE A 355 17.71 -11.42 -10.80
CA ILE A 355 18.09 -10.96 -12.14
C ILE A 355 17.54 -9.56 -12.40
N VAL A 356 16.26 -9.33 -12.09
CA VAL A 356 15.61 -8.03 -12.25
C VAL A 356 16.31 -6.97 -11.40
N SER A 357 16.51 -7.23 -10.10
CA SER A 357 17.11 -6.26 -9.17
C SER A 357 18.56 -5.92 -9.54
N VAL A 358 19.35 -6.91 -9.94
CA VAL A 358 20.72 -6.72 -10.42
C VAL A 358 20.73 -5.95 -11.74
N GLY A 359 19.83 -6.27 -12.68
CA GLY A 359 19.68 -5.57 -13.95
C GLY A 359 19.40 -4.08 -13.77
N TYR A 360 18.42 -3.74 -12.91
CA TYR A 360 18.14 -2.35 -12.57
C TYR A 360 19.31 -1.67 -11.85
N SER A 361 19.99 -2.37 -10.94
CA SER A 361 21.18 -1.84 -10.25
C SER A 361 22.28 -1.45 -11.23
N ILE A 362 22.61 -2.34 -12.19
CA ILE A 362 23.60 -2.09 -13.24
C ILE A 362 23.19 -0.89 -14.10
N PHE A 363 21.92 -0.81 -14.50
CA PHE A 363 21.41 0.31 -15.28
C PHE A 363 21.56 1.65 -14.55
N MET A 364 21.19 1.70 -13.26
CA MET A 364 21.30 2.91 -12.44
C MET A 364 22.76 3.31 -12.21
N LEU A 365 23.63 2.36 -11.87
CA LEU A 365 25.06 2.62 -11.68
C LEU A 365 25.73 3.13 -12.96
N ARG A 366 25.43 2.54 -14.12
CA ARG A 366 25.93 3.03 -15.42
C ARG A 366 25.46 4.46 -15.69
N SER A 367 24.20 4.76 -15.39
CA SER A 367 23.64 6.10 -15.53
C SER A 367 24.32 7.10 -14.59
N THR A 368 24.61 6.70 -13.35
CA THR A 368 25.36 7.51 -12.39
C THR A 368 26.79 7.78 -12.86
N ILE A 369 27.51 6.77 -13.34
CA ILE A 369 28.89 6.94 -13.85
C ILE A 369 28.90 7.92 -15.04
N LYS A 370 27.94 7.78 -15.96
CA LYS A 370 27.80 8.70 -17.11
C LYS A 370 27.51 10.13 -16.65
N TYR A 371 26.65 10.31 -15.64
CA TYR A 371 26.32 11.62 -15.10
C TYR A 371 27.49 12.24 -14.35
N LEU A 372 28.09 11.54 -13.37
CA LEU A 372 29.23 12.02 -12.59
C LEU A 372 30.49 12.25 -13.44
N GLY A 373 30.60 11.58 -14.59
CA GLY A 373 31.65 11.82 -15.56
C GLY A 373 31.42 13.02 -16.48
N SER A 374 30.22 13.59 -16.51
CA SER A 374 29.86 14.73 -17.37
C SER A 374 30.22 16.07 -16.72
N GLU A 375 30.44 17.10 -17.53
CA GLU A 375 30.73 18.46 -17.06
C GLU A 375 29.54 19.11 -16.35
N ASN A 376 28.32 18.62 -16.62
CA ASN A 376 27.07 19.03 -15.97
C ASN A 376 27.06 18.86 -14.43
N VAL A 377 28.07 18.18 -13.88
CA VAL A 377 28.28 18.00 -12.43
C VAL A 377 28.80 19.29 -11.77
N LEU A 378 29.50 20.14 -12.53
CA LEU A 378 30.23 21.33 -12.07
C LEU A 378 29.41 22.62 -12.16
N ASP A 379 28.23 22.60 -12.79
CA ASP A 379 27.32 23.74 -12.87
C ASP A 379 26.69 24.04 -11.49
N SER A 380 27.46 24.81 -10.71
CA SER A 380 27.20 25.15 -9.31
C SER A 380 26.41 26.45 -9.13
N ASP A 381 26.21 27.26 -10.18
CA ASP A 381 25.48 28.51 -10.07
C ASP A 381 23.99 28.33 -10.37
N ILE A 382 23.22 27.92 -9.37
CA ILE A 382 21.82 28.34 -9.27
C ILE A 382 21.71 29.26 -8.07
N ASN A 383 21.61 30.55 -8.36
CA ASN A 383 21.24 31.57 -7.38
C ASN A 383 19.88 31.19 -6.76
N PHE A 384 19.82 30.99 -5.45
CA PHE A 384 18.56 30.69 -4.75
C PHE A 384 17.54 31.84 -4.87
N GLU A 385 18.00 33.06 -5.13
CA GLU A 385 17.12 34.22 -5.40
C GLU A 385 16.48 34.20 -6.80
N SER A 386 16.97 33.39 -7.74
CA SER A 386 16.40 33.25 -9.09
C SER A 386 15.44 32.07 -9.25
N MET A 387 15.08 31.37 -8.16
CA MET A 387 14.07 30.29 -8.12
C MET A 387 12.62 30.81 -8.27
N ARG A 388 12.37 31.67 -9.28
CA ARG A 388 11.05 32.07 -9.80
C ARG A 388 10.79 31.45 -11.18
N SER A 389 11.43 30.32 -11.49
CA SER A 389 11.35 29.64 -12.78
C SER A 389 10.20 28.61 -12.81
N SER A 390 9.85 28.11 -14.01
CA SER A 390 8.82 27.07 -14.17
C SER A 390 9.18 25.74 -13.50
N GLU A 391 10.46 25.49 -13.22
CA GLU A 391 10.93 24.29 -12.50
C GLU A 391 10.65 24.36 -11.00
N ASP A 392 10.64 25.56 -10.41
CA ASP A 392 10.32 25.77 -8.99
C ASP A 392 8.84 25.53 -8.72
N LYS A 393 7.97 25.96 -9.62
CA LYS A 393 6.53 25.67 -9.56
C LYS A 393 6.26 24.16 -9.62
N THR A 394 6.95 23.45 -10.50
CA THR A 394 6.84 21.98 -10.60
C THR A 394 7.29 21.32 -9.30
N SER A 395 8.45 21.72 -8.77
CA SER A 395 9.00 21.16 -7.53
C SER A 395 8.07 21.44 -6.33
N PHE A 396 7.59 22.68 -6.22
CA PHE A 396 6.61 23.08 -5.20
C PHE A 396 5.32 22.26 -5.30
N ALA A 397 4.81 22.00 -6.51
CA ALA A 397 3.62 21.17 -6.72
C ALA A 397 3.83 19.75 -6.21
N ILE A 398 4.97 19.13 -6.53
CA ILE A 398 5.30 17.75 -6.13
C ILE A 398 5.38 17.66 -4.60
N ILE A 399 6.10 18.58 -3.96
CA ILE A 399 6.25 18.60 -2.49
C ILE A 399 4.88 18.80 -1.82
N SER A 400 4.10 19.75 -2.32
CA SER A 400 2.77 20.06 -1.79
C SER A 400 1.82 18.88 -1.95
N TYR A 401 1.84 18.24 -3.12
CA TYR A 401 1.08 17.01 -3.36
C TYR A 401 1.46 15.91 -2.38
N LEU A 402 2.74 15.64 -2.16
CA LEU A 402 3.20 14.60 -1.23
C LEU A 402 2.81 14.93 0.22
N PHE A 403 2.90 16.19 0.61
CA PHE A 403 2.47 16.63 1.93
C PHE A 403 0.97 16.42 2.12
N ILE A 404 0.14 16.85 1.16
CA ILE A 404 -1.30 16.61 1.15
C ILE A 404 -1.59 15.10 1.19
N PHE A 405 -0.90 14.31 0.35
CA PHE A 405 -1.05 12.87 0.29
C PHE A 405 -0.77 12.20 1.64
N VAL A 406 0.38 12.49 2.26
CA VAL A 406 0.75 11.90 3.55
C VAL A 406 -0.22 12.32 4.66
N ILE A 407 -0.61 13.60 4.70
CA ILE A 407 -1.60 14.07 5.69
C ILE A 407 -2.96 13.43 5.47
N TYR A 408 -3.42 13.34 4.23
CA TYR A 408 -4.68 12.71 3.88
C TYR A 408 -4.64 11.20 4.23
N MET A 409 -3.51 10.52 3.97
CA MET A 409 -3.30 9.12 4.37
C MET A 409 -3.37 8.93 5.88
N VAL A 410 -2.67 9.76 6.66
CA VAL A 410 -2.58 9.57 8.13
C VAL A 410 -3.82 10.10 8.83
N LEU A 411 -4.13 11.39 8.64
CA LEU A 411 -5.20 12.07 9.36
C LEU A 411 -6.57 11.74 8.76
N GLY A 412 -6.68 11.62 7.44
CA GLY A 412 -7.93 11.20 6.78
C GLY A 412 -8.33 9.78 7.21
N SER A 413 -7.41 8.81 7.16
CA SER A 413 -7.69 7.44 7.63
C SER A 413 -8.04 7.40 9.11
N PHE A 414 -7.36 8.20 9.94
CA PHE A 414 -7.68 8.29 11.37
C PHE A 414 -9.10 8.82 11.61
N LEU A 415 -9.49 9.91 10.93
CA LEU A 415 -10.83 10.50 11.03
C LEU A 415 -11.91 9.52 10.57
N GLN A 416 -11.72 8.89 9.40
CA GLN A 416 -12.64 7.91 8.84
C GLN A 416 -12.79 6.66 9.72
N SER A 417 -11.75 6.29 10.48
CA SER A 417 -11.80 5.16 11.41
C SER A 417 -12.69 5.41 12.63
N LYS A 418 -12.96 6.68 12.98
CA LYS A 418 -13.87 7.04 14.07
C LYS A 418 -15.31 7.06 13.62
N ASP A 419 -15.57 7.79 12.54
CA ASP A 419 -16.86 7.82 11.85
C ASP A 419 -16.60 8.09 10.36
N ILE A 420 -17.14 7.23 9.50
CA ILE A 420 -16.81 7.27 8.08
C ILE A 420 -17.40 8.49 7.38
N VAL A 421 -18.59 8.94 7.78
CA VAL A 421 -19.30 10.05 7.12
C VAL A 421 -18.63 11.37 7.43
N SER A 422 -18.57 11.72 8.71
CA SER A 422 -17.91 12.95 9.16
C SER A 422 -16.43 12.91 8.82
N GLY A 423 -15.77 11.74 8.93
CA GLY A 423 -14.39 11.55 8.54
C GLY A 423 -14.14 11.89 7.07
N LEU A 424 -14.97 11.40 6.14
CA LEU A 424 -14.86 11.71 4.71
C LEU A 424 -15.10 13.21 4.43
N ILE A 425 -16.17 13.79 5.00
CA ILE A 425 -16.49 15.22 4.81
C ILE A 425 -15.36 16.10 5.32
N ILE A 426 -14.91 15.86 6.56
CA ILE A 426 -13.83 16.64 7.18
C ILE A 426 -12.55 16.48 6.37
N SER A 427 -12.21 15.26 5.93
CA SER A 427 -11.00 15.05 5.15
C SER A 427 -11.05 15.76 3.79
N GLN A 428 -12.19 15.75 3.10
CA GLN A 428 -12.35 16.42 1.81
C GLN A 428 -12.28 17.94 1.94
N ILE A 429 -12.98 18.52 2.93
CA ILE A 429 -13.00 19.98 3.12
C ILE A 429 -11.65 20.49 3.64
N PHE A 430 -11.16 19.93 4.75
CA PHE A 430 -10.02 20.48 5.49
C PHE A 430 -8.67 19.99 5.00
N LEU A 431 -8.59 18.75 4.49
CA LEU A 431 -7.31 18.17 4.07
C LEU A 431 -7.08 18.26 2.56
N LEU A 432 -8.11 18.57 1.75
CA LEU A 432 -7.97 18.83 0.31
C LEU A 432 -8.39 20.26 -0.04
N GLY A 433 -9.59 20.68 0.32
CA GLY A 433 -10.12 22.01 -0.02
C GLY A 433 -9.28 23.17 0.50
N LEU A 434 -8.96 23.21 1.79
CA LEU A 434 -8.14 24.28 2.37
C LEU A 434 -6.70 24.32 1.79
N PRO A 435 -5.98 23.18 1.68
CA PRO A 435 -4.69 23.16 0.99
C PRO A 435 -4.77 23.64 -0.46
N ALA A 436 -5.81 23.31 -1.23
CA ALA A 436 -5.97 23.84 -2.58
C ALA A 436 -6.00 25.38 -2.60
N LEU A 437 -6.80 26.00 -1.72
CA LEU A 437 -6.86 27.46 -1.62
C LEU A 437 -5.51 28.09 -1.22
N PHE A 438 -4.80 27.44 -0.30
CA PHE A 438 -3.48 27.86 0.14
C PHE A 438 -2.43 27.76 -0.97
N LEU A 439 -2.42 26.64 -1.71
CA LEU A 439 -1.56 26.43 -2.87
C LEU A 439 -1.85 27.43 -3.99
N ALA A 440 -3.12 27.76 -4.23
CA ALA A 440 -3.47 28.80 -5.18
C ALA A 440 -2.89 30.17 -4.79
N LYS A 441 -3.01 30.54 -3.50
CA LYS A 441 -2.44 31.79 -2.99
C LYS A 441 -0.92 31.83 -3.12
N ILE A 442 -0.22 30.81 -2.63
CA ILE A 442 1.25 30.82 -2.54
C ILE A 442 1.90 30.55 -3.90
N GLY A 443 1.43 29.53 -4.62
CA GLY A 443 2.03 29.12 -5.88
C GLY A 443 1.67 30.02 -7.06
N MET A 444 0.53 30.73 -6.99
CA MET A 444 -0.04 31.44 -8.14
C MET A 444 -0.50 32.88 -7.83
N GLY A 445 -0.35 33.35 -6.58
CA GLY A 445 -0.56 34.75 -6.19
C GLY A 445 -2.01 35.19 -6.03
N SER A 446 -2.99 34.29 -6.19
CA SER A 446 -4.42 34.60 -6.07
C SER A 446 -5.22 33.38 -5.63
N TYR A 447 -6.28 33.59 -4.85
CA TYR A 447 -7.13 32.51 -4.34
C TYR A 447 -8.04 31.88 -5.40
N ILE A 448 -8.55 32.67 -6.36
CA ILE A 448 -9.71 32.27 -7.19
C ILE A 448 -9.36 32.16 -8.67
N LYS A 449 -8.63 33.15 -9.22
CA LYS A 449 -8.25 33.16 -10.65
C LYS A 449 -7.57 31.87 -11.12
N PRO A 450 -6.68 31.24 -10.34
CA PRO A 450 -6.01 30.02 -10.77
C PRO A 450 -6.89 28.76 -10.74
N LEU A 451 -8.01 28.79 -10.00
CA LEU A 451 -8.90 27.63 -9.86
C LEU A 451 -9.77 27.35 -11.09
N LYS A 452 -9.62 28.16 -12.16
CA LYS A 452 -10.29 27.98 -13.46
C LYS A 452 -11.82 27.94 -13.36
N PHE A 453 -12.40 28.82 -12.55
CA PHE A 453 -13.84 29.10 -12.56
C PHE A 453 -14.24 29.96 -13.78
N ASN A 454 -13.82 29.52 -14.97
CA ASN A 454 -14.07 30.20 -16.23
C ASN A 454 -15.29 29.59 -16.94
N SER A 455 -15.95 30.38 -17.79
CA SER A 455 -16.92 29.86 -18.76
C SER A 455 -16.24 28.93 -19.76
N PHE A 456 -16.97 27.95 -20.29
CA PHE A 456 -16.47 26.98 -21.27
C PHE A 456 -17.48 26.77 -22.41
N LYS A 457 -16.99 26.31 -23.57
CA LYS A 457 -17.85 26.00 -24.72
C LYS A 457 -18.69 24.76 -24.44
N ILE A 458 -19.94 24.74 -24.92
CA ILE A 458 -20.88 23.63 -24.72
C ILE A 458 -20.35 22.27 -25.20
N LYS A 459 -19.46 22.25 -26.20
CA LYS A 459 -18.80 21.01 -26.66
C LYS A 459 -18.11 20.26 -25.52
N TYR A 460 -17.48 20.98 -24.57
CA TYR A 460 -16.81 20.36 -23.43
C TYR A 460 -17.79 19.82 -22.38
N LEU A 461 -19.02 20.35 -22.31
CA LEU A 461 -20.09 19.74 -21.50
C LEU A 461 -20.46 18.37 -22.05
N ILE A 462 -20.68 18.29 -23.37
CA ILE A 462 -21.06 17.06 -24.07
C ILE A 462 -19.95 16.01 -23.90
N ILE A 463 -18.70 16.40 -24.10
CA ILE A 463 -17.53 15.55 -23.90
C ILE A 463 -17.44 15.06 -22.45
N ALA A 464 -17.63 15.94 -21.45
CA ALA A 464 -17.61 15.57 -20.04
C ALA A 464 -18.71 14.57 -19.67
N ILE A 465 -19.94 14.77 -20.16
CA ILE A 465 -21.05 13.84 -19.95
C ILE A 465 -20.76 12.50 -20.61
N PHE A 466 -20.29 12.50 -21.87
CA PHE A 466 -19.97 11.29 -22.60
C PHE A 466 -18.88 10.46 -21.89
N PHE A 467 -17.75 11.07 -21.54
CA PHE A 467 -16.68 10.35 -20.83
C PHE A 467 -17.04 10.02 -19.39
N GLY A 468 -17.90 10.79 -18.74
CA GLY A 468 -18.42 10.46 -17.41
C GLY A 468 -19.26 9.18 -17.41
N LEU A 469 -20.09 8.98 -18.44
CA LEU A 469 -20.92 7.78 -18.58
C LEU A 469 -20.16 6.58 -19.16
N PHE A 470 -19.38 6.81 -20.20
CA PHE A 470 -18.81 5.73 -21.02
C PHE A 470 -17.30 5.56 -20.88
N GLY A 471 -16.58 6.53 -20.32
CA GLY A 471 -15.12 6.48 -20.18
C GLY A 471 -14.61 5.25 -19.44
N ARG A 472 -15.41 4.74 -18.49
CA ARG A 472 -15.11 3.51 -17.75
C ARG A 472 -14.93 2.27 -18.60
N PHE A 473 -15.62 2.16 -19.74
CA PHE A 473 -15.47 1.00 -20.63
C PHE A 473 -14.11 1.02 -21.33
N ALA A 474 -13.59 2.20 -21.69
CA ALA A 474 -12.25 2.32 -22.23
C ALA A 474 -11.19 2.01 -21.15
N ILE A 475 -11.40 2.52 -19.93
CA ILE A 475 -10.52 2.25 -18.79
C ILE A 475 -10.51 0.76 -18.45
N SER A 476 -11.66 0.08 -18.44
CA SER A 476 -11.76 -1.34 -18.08
C SER A 476 -11.00 -2.26 -19.03
N ILE A 477 -10.88 -1.93 -20.32
CA ILE A 477 -10.03 -2.68 -21.25
C ILE A 477 -8.56 -2.66 -20.78
N VAL A 478 -8.08 -1.48 -20.39
CA VAL A 478 -6.71 -1.33 -19.87
C VAL A 478 -6.57 -2.02 -18.52
N SER A 479 -7.58 -1.94 -17.65
CA SER A 479 -7.61 -2.66 -16.37
C SER A 479 -7.56 -4.17 -16.53
N ILE A 480 -8.34 -4.72 -17.45
CA ILE A 480 -8.37 -6.16 -17.72
C ILE A 480 -6.99 -6.60 -18.21
N ALA A 481 -6.41 -5.89 -19.19
CA ALA A 481 -5.06 -6.15 -19.66
C ALA A 481 -4.01 -6.05 -18.52
N PHE A 482 -4.14 -5.05 -17.66
CA PHE A 482 -3.30 -4.88 -16.48
C PHE A 482 -3.46 -6.06 -15.49
N SER A 483 -4.69 -6.52 -15.25
CA SER A 483 -4.99 -7.62 -14.33
C SER A 483 -4.42 -8.97 -14.76
N TYR A 484 -4.27 -9.20 -16.08
CA TYR A 484 -3.59 -10.39 -16.60
C TYR A 484 -2.11 -10.44 -16.19
N LEU A 485 -1.44 -9.28 -16.18
CA LEU A 485 -0.04 -9.12 -15.79
C LEU A 485 0.14 -8.98 -14.27
N PHE A 486 -0.78 -8.29 -13.61
CA PHE A 486 -0.79 -7.99 -12.19
C PHE A 486 -2.08 -8.51 -11.57
N PRO A 487 -2.13 -9.80 -11.19
CA PRO A 487 -3.36 -10.39 -10.67
C PRO A 487 -3.82 -9.63 -9.43
N ILE A 488 -4.97 -8.99 -9.56
CA ILE A 488 -5.62 -8.25 -8.48
C ILE A 488 -6.23 -9.28 -7.52
N PRO A 489 -5.79 -9.34 -6.26
CA PRO A 489 -6.42 -10.22 -5.30
C PRO A 489 -7.85 -9.80 -5.03
N ASP A 490 -8.73 -10.80 -4.92
CA ASP A 490 -10.11 -10.59 -4.50
C ASP A 490 -10.13 -10.18 -3.02
N MET A 491 -10.10 -8.87 -2.79
CA MET A 491 -9.92 -8.30 -1.44
C MET A 491 -11.20 -8.32 -0.59
N GLY A 492 -12.32 -8.88 -1.08
CA GLY A 492 -13.62 -8.75 -0.40
C GLY A 492 -14.05 -7.29 -0.17
N SER A 493 -13.35 -6.33 -0.80
CA SER A 493 -13.57 -4.89 -0.73
C SER A 493 -14.93 -4.51 -1.32
N SER A 494 -15.41 -5.29 -2.28
CA SER A 494 -16.77 -5.17 -2.84
C SER A 494 -17.84 -5.37 -1.77
N GLU A 495 -17.69 -6.35 -0.87
CA GLU A 495 -18.66 -6.65 0.19
C GLU A 495 -18.68 -5.54 1.25
N ALA A 496 -17.50 -5.03 1.63
CA ALA A 496 -17.37 -3.92 2.58
C ALA A 496 -17.91 -2.61 2.00
N MET A 497 -17.64 -2.32 0.72
CA MET A 497 -18.26 -1.19 0.02
C MET A 497 -19.77 -1.38 -0.08
N ILE A 498 -20.28 -2.52 -0.57
CA ILE A 498 -21.73 -2.76 -0.65
C ILE A 498 -22.41 -2.55 0.71
N LYS A 499 -21.82 -3.05 1.81
CA LYS A 499 -22.32 -2.80 3.18
C LYS A 499 -22.26 -1.33 3.60
N LEU A 500 -21.21 -0.60 3.24
CA LEU A 500 -21.11 0.84 3.49
C LEU A 500 -22.16 1.62 2.72
N PHE A 501 -22.29 1.37 1.41
CA PHE A 501 -23.29 2.02 0.57
C PHE A 501 -24.71 1.67 1.06
N GLY A 502 -24.96 0.43 1.47
CA GLY A 502 -26.23 -0.03 2.03
C GLY A 502 -26.73 0.77 3.24
N LYS A 503 -25.84 1.39 4.03
CA LYS A 503 -26.21 2.22 5.19
C LYS A 503 -26.79 3.59 4.84
N PHE A 504 -26.48 4.11 3.66
CA PHE A 504 -26.89 5.45 3.24
C PHE A 504 -28.16 5.41 2.40
N SER A 505 -28.96 6.46 2.37
CA SER A 505 -29.91 6.65 1.26
C SER A 505 -29.16 6.88 -0.06
N MET A 506 -29.84 6.73 -1.19
CA MET A 506 -29.25 7.01 -2.52
C MET A 506 -28.72 8.45 -2.59
N LEU A 507 -29.47 9.41 -2.05
CA LEU A 507 -29.13 10.82 -2.09
C LEU A 507 -27.89 11.13 -1.23
N GLU A 508 -27.80 10.57 -0.03
CA GLU A 508 -26.62 10.70 0.83
C GLU A 508 -25.38 10.09 0.19
N ALA A 509 -25.50 8.91 -0.44
CA ALA A 509 -24.40 8.28 -1.16
C ALA A 509 -23.92 9.13 -2.36
N ILE A 510 -24.84 9.69 -3.15
CA ILE A 510 -24.50 10.61 -4.24
C ILE A 510 -23.79 11.85 -3.70
N ALA A 511 -24.30 12.47 -2.64
CA ALA A 511 -23.70 13.67 -2.07
C ALA A 511 -22.27 13.38 -1.57
N LEU A 512 -22.09 12.31 -0.79
CA LEU A 512 -20.83 12.00 -0.13
C LEU A 512 -19.76 11.44 -1.08
N ILE A 513 -20.14 10.64 -2.07
CA ILE A 513 -19.20 9.85 -2.90
C ILE A 513 -19.06 10.44 -4.31
N ALA A 514 -20.08 11.13 -4.82
CA ALA A 514 -20.01 11.74 -6.14
C ALA A 514 -19.78 13.25 -6.09
N VAL A 515 -20.58 14.00 -5.31
CA VAL A 515 -20.51 15.48 -5.33
C VAL A 515 -19.30 16.00 -4.56
N VAL A 516 -19.10 15.57 -3.32
CA VAL A 516 -18.02 16.09 -2.46
C VAL A 516 -16.63 15.87 -3.09
N PRO A 517 -16.25 14.65 -3.53
CA PRO A 517 -14.97 14.44 -4.21
C PRO A 517 -14.83 15.22 -5.52
N ALA A 518 -15.89 15.27 -6.33
CA ALA A 518 -15.89 16.02 -7.59
C ALA A 518 -15.68 17.52 -7.42
N ILE A 519 -15.87 18.07 -6.22
CA ILE A 519 -15.54 19.46 -5.93
C ILE A 519 -14.11 19.55 -5.37
N PHE A 520 -13.84 18.89 -4.25
CA PHE A 520 -12.60 19.14 -3.50
C PHE A 520 -11.36 18.51 -4.12
N GLU A 521 -11.49 17.34 -4.74
CA GLU A 521 -10.36 16.73 -5.46
C GLU A 521 -10.05 17.53 -6.72
N GLU A 522 -11.08 17.97 -7.45
CA GLU A 522 -10.88 18.81 -8.64
C GLU A 522 -10.21 20.14 -8.30
N LEU A 523 -10.55 20.76 -7.17
CA LEU A 523 -9.90 21.99 -6.72
C LEU A 523 -8.38 21.78 -6.53
N VAL A 524 -7.98 20.68 -5.90
CA VAL A 524 -6.56 20.34 -5.73
C VAL A 524 -5.93 20.03 -7.09
N PHE A 525 -6.45 19.05 -7.82
CA PHE A 525 -5.78 18.53 -9.00
C PHE A 525 -5.84 19.46 -10.20
N ARG A 526 -7.03 19.98 -10.51
CA ARG A 526 -7.32 20.72 -11.76
C ARG A 526 -7.16 22.21 -11.55
N GLY A 527 -7.56 22.68 -10.37
CA GLY A 527 -7.43 24.07 -9.95
C GLY A 527 -6.02 24.49 -9.50
N THR A 528 -5.17 23.56 -9.03
CA THR A 528 -3.82 23.94 -8.55
C THR A 528 -2.68 23.11 -9.11
N ILE A 529 -2.65 21.80 -8.88
CA ILE A 529 -1.51 20.95 -9.25
C ILE A 529 -1.27 20.99 -10.76
N THR A 530 -2.32 20.94 -11.58
CA THR A 530 -2.21 20.97 -13.04
C THR A 530 -1.43 22.20 -13.53
N ASP A 531 -1.75 23.40 -13.03
CA ASP A 531 -1.11 24.63 -13.48
C ASP A 531 0.31 24.78 -12.92
N LEU A 532 0.56 24.32 -11.69
CA LEU A 532 1.90 24.32 -11.12
C LEU A 532 2.83 23.32 -11.83
N MET A 533 2.28 22.22 -12.35
CA MET A 533 3.01 21.21 -13.12
C MET A 533 3.21 21.57 -14.58
N ARG A 534 2.39 22.51 -15.10
CA ARG A 534 2.47 22.99 -16.48
C ARG A 534 3.73 23.84 -16.65
N ASN A 535 4.57 23.42 -17.59
CA ASN A 535 5.81 24.12 -17.96
C ASN A 535 5.77 24.40 -19.47
N SER A 536 6.30 25.53 -19.94
CA SER A 536 6.31 25.92 -21.36
C SER A 536 6.97 24.89 -22.28
N LYS A 537 7.79 23.99 -21.73
CA LYS A 537 8.44 22.88 -22.46
C LYS A 537 7.64 21.57 -22.47
N ARG A 538 6.54 21.45 -21.71
CA ARG A 538 5.74 20.21 -21.59
C ARG A 538 4.42 20.35 -22.35
N SER A 539 4.08 19.34 -23.13
CA SER A 539 2.77 19.25 -23.76
C SER A 539 1.67 18.95 -22.75
N ASP A 540 0.43 19.30 -23.10
CA ASP A 540 -0.74 19.08 -22.25
C ASP A 540 -0.95 17.60 -21.92
N ILE A 541 -0.61 16.69 -22.85
CA ILE A 541 -0.69 15.25 -22.61
C ILE A 541 0.32 14.78 -21.57
N VAL A 542 1.55 15.30 -21.57
CA VAL A 542 2.56 14.95 -20.56
C VAL A 542 2.14 15.47 -19.19
N THR A 543 1.62 16.69 -19.11
CA THR A 543 1.05 17.23 -17.87
C THR A 543 -0.12 16.36 -17.38
N SER A 544 -1.02 15.95 -18.29
CA SER A 544 -2.16 15.11 -17.96
C SER A 544 -1.76 13.73 -17.44
N LEU A 545 -0.73 13.10 -18.03
CA LEU A 545 -0.17 11.83 -17.56
C LEU A 545 0.35 11.96 -16.12
N ILE A 546 1.14 13.00 -15.83
CA ILE A 546 1.73 13.17 -14.49
C ILE A 546 0.65 13.45 -13.44
N VAL A 547 -0.27 14.39 -13.72
CA VAL A 547 -1.36 14.73 -12.79
C VAL A 547 -2.33 13.56 -12.63
N GLY A 548 -2.60 12.80 -13.69
CA GLY A 548 -3.40 11.58 -13.63
C GLY A 548 -2.81 10.56 -12.65
N VAL A 549 -1.50 10.29 -12.73
CA VAL A 549 -0.82 9.41 -11.77
C VAL A 549 -0.95 9.92 -10.33
N PHE A 550 -0.78 11.22 -10.09
CA PHE A 550 -0.98 11.81 -8.75
C PHE A 550 -2.42 11.64 -8.26
N PHE A 551 -3.40 11.82 -9.13
CA PHE A 551 -4.81 11.59 -8.82
C PHE A 551 -5.08 10.12 -8.45
N GLY A 552 -4.49 9.17 -9.17
CA GLY A 552 -4.66 7.75 -8.87
C GLY A 552 -4.04 7.32 -7.53
N PHE A 553 -2.86 7.84 -7.18
CA PHE A 553 -2.24 7.56 -5.89
C PHE A 553 -3.07 8.07 -4.69
N MET A 554 -3.78 9.19 -4.82
CA MET A 554 -4.65 9.70 -3.73
C MET A 554 -5.76 8.75 -3.30
N HIS A 555 -6.16 7.82 -4.16
CA HIS A 555 -7.22 6.85 -3.85
C HIS A 555 -6.75 5.75 -2.88
N MET A 556 -5.45 5.67 -2.57
CA MET A 556 -4.84 4.77 -1.56
C MET A 556 -5.15 3.29 -1.71
N GLN A 557 -5.62 2.87 -2.88
CA GLN A 557 -5.96 1.48 -3.18
C GLN A 557 -5.06 0.99 -4.30
N THR A 558 -4.07 0.17 -3.95
CA THR A 558 -3.02 -0.33 -4.85
C THR A 558 -3.56 -0.81 -6.21
N PHE A 559 -4.73 -1.45 -6.22
CA PHE A 559 -5.28 -2.09 -7.40
C PHE A 559 -6.13 -1.18 -8.29
N THR A 560 -6.67 -0.08 -7.76
CA THR A 560 -7.44 0.90 -8.54
C THR A 560 -6.59 2.09 -8.99
N ILE A 561 -5.29 2.14 -8.63
CA ILE A 561 -4.37 3.23 -9.03
C ILE A 561 -4.36 3.39 -10.55
N VAL A 562 -4.31 2.30 -11.33
CA VAL A 562 -4.26 2.40 -12.80
C VAL A 562 -5.56 2.99 -13.35
N GLU A 563 -6.70 2.49 -12.88
CA GLU A 563 -8.04 2.95 -13.29
C GLU A 563 -8.27 4.42 -13.00
N THR A 564 -8.04 4.79 -11.75
CA THR A 564 -8.20 6.16 -11.26
C THR A 564 -7.17 7.07 -11.91
N SER A 565 -5.94 6.60 -12.19
CA SER A 565 -4.95 7.39 -12.93
C SER A 565 -5.42 7.71 -14.34
N LEU A 566 -5.93 6.72 -15.10
CA LEU A 566 -6.41 6.92 -16.46
C LEU A 566 -7.60 7.89 -16.52
N LEU A 567 -8.55 7.75 -15.59
CA LEU A 567 -9.62 8.73 -15.42
C LEU A 567 -9.04 10.12 -15.12
N GLY A 568 -8.04 10.16 -14.24
CA GLY A 568 -7.29 11.36 -13.89
C GLY A 568 -6.69 12.08 -15.09
N VAL A 569 -6.10 11.33 -16.03
CA VAL A 569 -5.54 11.83 -17.30
C VAL A 569 -6.64 12.46 -18.15
N ILE A 570 -7.76 11.77 -18.37
CA ILE A 570 -8.88 12.25 -19.20
C ILE A 570 -9.42 13.57 -18.66
N ILE A 571 -9.72 13.62 -17.37
CA ILE A 571 -10.24 14.83 -16.70
C ILE A 571 -9.24 15.99 -16.79
N THR A 572 -7.95 15.71 -16.57
CA THR A 572 -6.91 16.75 -16.65
C THR A 572 -6.78 17.32 -18.06
N TYR A 573 -6.80 16.46 -19.08
CA TYR A 573 -6.71 16.90 -20.47
C TYR A 573 -7.94 17.75 -20.88
N ILE A 574 -9.15 17.35 -20.48
CA ILE A 574 -10.38 18.14 -20.70
C ILE A 574 -10.29 19.50 -19.99
N THR A 575 -9.73 19.55 -18.77
CA THR A 575 -9.53 20.82 -18.04
C THR A 575 -8.58 21.75 -18.78
N LEU A 576 -7.47 21.22 -19.32
CA LEU A 576 -6.49 21.99 -20.08
C LEU A 576 -7.10 22.57 -21.36
N LYS A 577 -7.87 21.77 -22.11
CA LYS A 577 -8.51 22.22 -23.37
C LYS A 577 -9.72 23.13 -23.16
N SER A 578 -10.51 22.90 -22.11
CA SER A 578 -11.67 23.74 -21.82
C SER A 578 -11.32 25.03 -21.09
N GLY A 579 -10.16 25.08 -20.42
CA GLY A 579 -9.75 26.21 -19.57
C GLY A 579 -10.63 26.39 -18.33
N SER A 580 -11.46 25.39 -17.98
CA SER A 580 -12.46 25.45 -16.92
C SER A 580 -12.45 24.18 -16.07
N ILE A 581 -12.68 24.33 -14.77
CA ILE A 581 -12.80 23.20 -13.84
C ILE A 581 -14.18 22.53 -13.90
N PHE A 582 -15.21 23.21 -14.38
CA PHE A 582 -16.58 22.69 -14.36
C PHE A 582 -16.79 21.42 -15.21
N PRO A 583 -16.25 21.30 -16.44
CA PRO A 583 -16.31 20.03 -17.18
C PRO A 583 -15.67 18.86 -16.43
N ALA A 584 -14.59 19.13 -15.69
CA ALA A 584 -13.92 18.12 -14.87
C ALA A 584 -14.78 17.68 -13.68
N MET A 585 -15.38 18.63 -12.95
CA MET A 585 -16.31 18.34 -11.86
C MET A 585 -17.51 17.52 -12.34
N ILE A 586 -18.06 17.86 -13.50
CA ILE A 586 -19.22 17.14 -14.08
C ILE A 586 -18.83 15.71 -14.47
N LEU A 587 -17.70 15.51 -15.16
CA LEU A 587 -17.23 14.18 -15.55
C LEU A 587 -16.99 13.32 -14.30
N HIS A 588 -16.28 13.85 -13.30
CA HIS A 588 -15.98 13.13 -12.06
C HIS A 588 -17.27 12.80 -11.28
N PHE A 589 -18.18 13.76 -11.13
CA PHE A 589 -19.48 13.54 -10.51
C PHE A 589 -20.27 12.44 -11.21
N ILE A 590 -20.36 12.46 -12.54
CA ILE A 590 -21.09 11.43 -13.30
C ILE A 590 -20.43 10.07 -13.10
N ASN A 591 -19.09 9.97 -13.26
CA ASN A 591 -18.39 8.70 -13.09
C ASN A 591 -18.66 8.07 -11.71
N ASN A 592 -18.55 8.86 -10.63
CA ASN A 592 -18.79 8.38 -9.28
C ASN A 592 -20.28 8.14 -9.02
N GLY A 593 -21.16 8.96 -9.58
CA GLY A 593 -22.61 8.79 -9.49
C GLY A 593 -23.08 7.49 -10.12
N VAL A 594 -22.52 7.11 -11.28
CA VAL A 594 -22.79 5.80 -11.90
C VAL A 594 -22.25 4.67 -11.01
N SER A 595 -21.08 4.82 -10.37
CA SER A 595 -20.58 3.83 -9.40
C SER A 595 -21.52 3.67 -8.21
N VAL A 596 -22.05 4.76 -7.65
CA VAL A 596 -23.04 4.74 -6.56
C VAL A 596 -24.31 4.03 -7.02
N PHE A 597 -24.82 4.36 -8.21
CA PHE A 597 -26.01 3.74 -8.77
C PHE A 597 -25.85 2.24 -8.97
N MET A 598 -24.72 1.80 -9.52
CA MET A 598 -24.43 0.37 -9.71
C MET A 598 -24.30 -0.36 -8.37
N ALA A 599 -23.59 0.22 -7.40
CA ALA A 599 -23.44 -0.39 -6.08
C ALA A 599 -24.78 -0.52 -5.34
N LYS A 600 -25.64 0.50 -5.42
CA LYS A 600 -26.95 0.55 -4.76
C LYS A 600 -27.99 -0.38 -5.34
N ASN A 601 -27.92 -0.65 -6.65
CA ASN A 601 -28.87 -1.50 -7.37
C ASN A 601 -28.26 -2.87 -7.71
N SER A 602 -27.25 -3.33 -6.97
CA SER A 602 -26.52 -4.58 -7.23
C SER A 602 -27.30 -5.87 -6.91
N ASP A 603 -28.63 -5.85 -7.03
CA ASP A 603 -29.45 -7.05 -6.99
C ASP A 603 -29.08 -8.01 -8.15
N GLN A 604 -29.41 -9.30 -8.01
CA GLN A 604 -29.07 -10.37 -8.97
C GLN A 604 -29.35 -10.01 -10.45
N HIS A 605 -30.34 -9.15 -10.71
CA HIS A 605 -30.70 -8.69 -12.06
C HIS A 605 -29.60 -7.85 -12.74
N TRP A 606 -29.02 -6.86 -12.04
CA TRP A 606 -27.97 -6.00 -12.61
C TRP A 606 -26.62 -6.73 -12.71
N MET A 607 -26.35 -7.65 -11.79
CA MET A 607 -25.21 -8.56 -11.91
C MET A 607 -25.35 -9.50 -13.13
N GLY A 608 -26.57 -9.95 -13.44
CA GLY A 608 -26.87 -10.71 -14.66
C GLY A 608 -26.59 -9.93 -15.94
N ILE A 609 -27.08 -8.69 -16.03
CA ILE A 609 -26.84 -7.81 -17.20
C ILE A 609 -25.34 -7.50 -17.37
N MET A 610 -24.61 -7.25 -16.27
CA MET A 610 -23.17 -7.02 -16.33
C MET A 610 -22.40 -8.29 -16.73
N GLY A 611 -22.80 -9.46 -16.21
CA GLY A 611 -22.24 -10.74 -16.62
C GLY A 611 -22.52 -11.08 -18.09
N GLU A 612 -23.69 -10.71 -18.61
CA GLU A 612 -24.01 -10.80 -20.04
C GLU A 612 -23.18 -9.83 -20.89
N LEU A 613 -22.95 -8.59 -20.43
CA LEU A 613 -22.09 -7.61 -21.11
C LEU A 613 -20.61 -8.02 -21.13
N GLU A 614 -20.13 -8.65 -20.07
CA GLU A 614 -18.78 -9.21 -20.00
C GLU A 614 -18.63 -10.46 -20.88
N SER A 615 -19.59 -11.39 -20.84
CA SER A 615 -19.55 -12.64 -21.61
C SER A 615 -19.80 -12.44 -23.11
N SER A 616 -20.57 -11.43 -23.50
CA SER A 616 -20.82 -11.09 -24.91
C SER A 616 -19.66 -10.35 -25.59
N GLY A 617 -18.62 -9.95 -24.84
CA GLY A 617 -17.53 -9.14 -25.35
C GLY A 617 -17.92 -7.69 -25.71
N ASN A 618 -19.18 -7.30 -25.48
CA ASN A 618 -19.70 -5.95 -25.73
C ASN A 618 -18.96 -4.86 -24.97
N ILE A 619 -18.38 -5.20 -23.81
CA ILE A 619 -17.52 -4.31 -23.03
C ILE A 619 -16.27 -3.86 -23.83
N TYR A 620 -15.68 -4.78 -24.62
CA TYR A 620 -14.49 -4.49 -25.43
C TYR A 620 -14.84 -3.62 -26.64
N TYR A 621 -15.96 -3.90 -27.32
CA TYR A 621 -16.42 -3.09 -28.44
C TYR A 621 -16.77 -1.67 -28.00
N THR A 622 -17.52 -1.54 -26.91
CA THR A 622 -17.90 -0.24 -26.35
C THR A 622 -16.67 0.55 -25.91
N GLY A 623 -15.74 -0.08 -25.18
CA GLY A 623 -14.52 0.58 -24.75
C GLY A 623 -13.61 0.98 -25.92
N ALA A 624 -13.51 0.16 -26.97
CA ALA A 624 -12.75 0.49 -28.18
C ALA A 624 -13.35 1.69 -28.93
N ILE A 625 -14.68 1.77 -29.04
CA ILE A 625 -15.37 2.93 -29.63
C ILE A 625 -15.11 4.20 -28.82
N VAL A 626 -15.22 4.12 -27.49
CA VAL A 626 -14.95 5.27 -26.60
C VAL A 626 -13.50 5.73 -26.72
N LEU A 627 -12.54 4.80 -26.78
CA LEU A 627 -11.12 5.10 -26.98
C LEU A 627 -10.87 5.75 -28.34
N PHE A 628 -11.50 5.25 -29.40
CA PHE A 628 -11.42 5.85 -30.74
C PHE A 628 -11.96 7.28 -30.76
N ILE A 629 -13.12 7.53 -30.12
CA ILE A 629 -13.70 8.87 -29.98
C ILE A 629 -12.75 9.79 -29.21
N PHE A 630 -12.12 9.30 -28.13
CA PHE A 630 -11.12 10.07 -27.40
C PHE A 630 -9.92 10.46 -28.26
N ILE A 631 -9.37 9.51 -29.01
CA ILE A 631 -8.21 9.75 -29.90
C ILE A 631 -8.60 10.72 -31.02
N ALA A 632 -9.76 10.54 -31.64
CA ALA A 632 -10.25 11.43 -32.69
C ALA A 632 -10.43 12.86 -32.17
N TRP A 633 -11.02 13.00 -30.97
CA TRP A 633 -11.16 14.30 -30.31
C TRP A 633 -9.79 14.91 -29.98
N TYR A 634 -8.88 14.15 -29.39
CA TYR A 634 -7.50 14.57 -29.10
C TYR A 634 -6.79 15.12 -30.35
N ILE A 635 -6.82 14.36 -31.46
CA ILE A 635 -6.21 14.78 -32.73
C ILE A 635 -6.87 16.05 -33.26
N SER A 636 -8.19 16.17 -33.13
CA SER A 636 -8.92 17.36 -33.60
C SER A 636 -8.50 18.63 -32.86
N GLU A 637 -8.33 18.58 -31.54
CA GLU A 637 -7.95 19.78 -30.77
C GLU A 637 -6.48 20.15 -30.98
N GLU A 638 -5.57 19.17 -31.09
CA GLU A 638 -4.16 19.43 -31.41
C GLU A 638 -3.97 20.06 -32.79
N ARG A 639 -4.86 19.78 -33.75
CA ARG A 639 -4.86 20.43 -35.07
C ARG A 639 -5.44 21.84 -35.06
N TYR A 640 -6.32 22.15 -34.12
CA TYR A 640 -6.89 23.51 -33.99
C TYR A 640 -5.94 24.49 -33.27
N GLU A 641 -4.99 23.98 -32.49
CA GLU A 641 -3.99 24.79 -31.76
C GLU A 641 -2.70 25.07 -32.55
N LYS A 642 -2.45 24.33 -33.64
CA LYS A 642 -1.36 24.58 -34.62
C LYS A 642 -1.89 25.39 -35.79
#